data_AF-A0A920T6W0-F1
#
_entry.id   AF-A0A920T6W0-F1
#
_cell.length_a   1.000
_cell.length_b   1.000
_cell.length_c   1.000
_cell.angle_alpha   90.00
_cell.angle_beta   90.00
_cell.angle_gamma   90.00
#
_symmetry.space_group_name_H-M   'P 1'
#
loop_
_entity.id
_entity.type
_entity.pdbx_description
1 polymer ?
#
loop_
_entity_poly.entity_id
_entity_poly.type
_entity_poly.pdbx_seq_one_letter_code
_entity_poly.pdbx_strand_id
1 'polypeptide(L)'
;MVQEWLSKQIDGKQIFIPSFYPLQSGLHLIGNAVVRNFELYQLDQTTNSETNPGTAYADLDDPQESNDQTGNFKRLEQGQDYVLSEDLGYIRLRQKASDEVFGCTYVIADRITGDTLAVIGEGVSDVNDRLKMKMLKPRNLNPSHPVWPLMFKNVYYLGANNINREGFELRIINDRLPVPSHLDPQGNPYITQFGLDSLNESGVRTSDQKIDLTNANIISLIEGELFFPTFHPFAADTLVDGNQNPGLKGSLGEGKMYFSTQQTQITNDSRFTIAVDYANQSSTINLGGFMVVEGSEQVYKGGIPLKRGIDYQIDYFSGTIVLSEDIDPNADLKVIYDKHQIVTFDKKTILGVRSQMDFGEKSFIGGTALYYNQSIMNEKVEVGYEPMRNFIWGLNGRFQQDLPSMTRTLDKLPMIETEKLSTFSFEGEFAQILPNPNPINNKATGDYNGVAFIDDFEGSKRTTSIPILRRFWRESSAPVDISTGKSLKQRKRGKLRWFNPFVQIRTRDIWPNLSTSIQAQNETTDIMILDYSKRAHQANVPDDSVWAGIITPFYSGDYDQTQTKFFEIWLQSAPNMEGTISIDLGQISEDRDGNGLLNTEDIPVGGLIGDGILDDEEDIGLDGCSDENEDGWGSCLDLAGPTYSDYLSSGETQLINTFSDVDLNDPNGDNFEYSEGSNDYRFINGTEKNALDAGRYPDTEDLDRTGFLDRTNNYFTKSFSLMDSTYLAGETRKNGIATGWRLFRIPLVDFDTSIPGENREWNNIHHMRLRLSNIADSAFIYVAKLELVGNEWQELGIASDSTAKFNKENADSIFSIAVINTDDNANYRPPEGVKGEYDRINQIRSKEQSLVPQI
;
A
#
# COMPACT_ATOMS: atom_id res chain seq x y z
N MET A 1 1.33 -17.89 20.02
CA MET A 1 1.76 -18.70 21.19
C MET A 1 2.91 -19.66 20.90
N VAL A 2 3.58 -19.62 19.74
CA VAL A 2 4.04 -20.87 19.10
C VAL A 2 5.57 -21.07 19.03
N GLN A 3 6.39 -20.44 19.87
CA GLN A 3 7.84 -20.52 19.58
C GLN A 3 8.89 -20.77 20.65
N GLU A 4 8.53 -21.19 21.85
CA GLU A 4 9.58 -21.73 22.73
C GLU A 4 9.07 -22.98 23.43
N TRP A 5 9.98 -23.92 23.71
CA TRP A 5 9.76 -24.97 24.71
C TRP A 5 9.56 -24.29 26.07
N LEU A 6 8.39 -23.70 26.27
CA LEU A 6 8.06 -22.99 27.47
C LEU A 6 7.58 -24.04 28.46
N SER A 7 8.53 -24.65 29.15
CA SER A 7 8.30 -24.99 30.55
C SER A 7 8.29 -23.68 31.35
N LYS A 8 7.24 -22.87 31.20
CA LYS A 8 7.05 -21.66 32.01
C LYS A 8 6.35 -22.10 33.29
N GLN A 9 6.91 -21.71 34.44
CA GLN A 9 6.12 -21.70 35.66
C GLN A 9 5.32 -20.40 35.68
N ILE A 10 4.00 -20.51 35.59
CA ILE A 10 3.09 -19.41 35.86
C ILE A 10 2.38 -19.80 37.17
N ASP A 11 2.47 -18.94 38.19
CA ASP A 11 1.91 -19.17 39.52
C ASP A 11 2.28 -20.54 40.15
N GLY A 12 3.51 -21.01 39.92
CA GLY A 12 4.04 -22.26 40.50
C GLY A 12 3.53 -23.56 39.85
N LYS A 13 2.68 -23.49 38.81
CA LYS A 13 2.24 -24.65 38.02
C LYS A 13 3.07 -24.78 36.74
N GLN A 14 3.42 -26.01 36.37
CA GLN A 14 4.25 -26.29 35.18
C GLN A 14 3.36 -26.38 33.93
N ILE A 15 3.51 -25.42 33.03
CA ILE A 15 2.85 -25.44 31.71
C ILE A 15 3.82 -26.07 30.71
N PHE A 16 3.34 -26.99 29.88
CA PHE A 16 4.09 -27.60 28.79
C PHE A 16 3.32 -27.45 27.47
N ILE A 17 3.80 -26.54 26.62
CA ILE A 17 3.28 -26.32 25.27
C ILE A 17 4.36 -26.81 24.29
N PRO A 18 4.13 -27.90 23.54
CA PRO A 18 5.09 -28.37 22.55
C PRO A 18 5.19 -27.40 21.37
N SER A 19 6.34 -27.41 20.69
CA SER A 19 6.48 -26.69 19.43
C SER A 19 5.47 -27.21 18.40
N PHE A 20 4.91 -26.29 17.62
CA PHE A 20 3.92 -26.64 16.59
C PHE A 20 4.54 -27.31 15.37
N TYR A 21 5.78 -26.95 15.04
CA TYR A 21 6.60 -27.59 14.01
C TYR A 21 7.97 -27.98 14.56
N PRO A 22 8.64 -28.98 13.94
CA PRO A 22 8.15 -29.85 12.86
C PRO A 22 7.09 -30.86 13.35
N LEU A 23 6.33 -31.44 12.42
CA LEU A 23 5.38 -32.51 12.75
C LEU A 23 6.11 -33.77 13.23
N GLN A 24 5.65 -34.40 14.31
CA GLN A 24 6.16 -35.70 14.73
C GLN A 24 5.28 -36.81 14.16
N SER A 25 5.87 -37.62 13.31
CA SER A 25 5.13 -38.64 12.59
C SER A 25 3.90 -38.12 11.83
N GLY A 26 4.00 -36.94 11.21
CA GLY A 26 2.92 -36.33 10.44
C GLY A 26 1.78 -35.75 11.28
N LEU A 27 1.94 -35.70 12.62
CA LEU A 27 0.99 -35.17 13.56
C LEU A 27 1.60 -34.04 14.39
N HIS A 28 0.79 -33.07 14.80
CA HIS A 28 1.17 -32.11 15.83
C HIS A 28 1.23 -32.79 17.19
N LEU A 29 2.15 -32.33 18.04
CA LEU A 29 2.19 -32.74 19.43
C LEU A 29 1.24 -31.90 20.26
N ILE A 30 0.57 -32.54 21.22
CA ILE A 30 -0.39 -31.89 22.11
C ILE A 30 0.17 -31.95 23.54
N GLY A 31 0.24 -30.77 24.18
CA GLY A 31 0.76 -30.60 25.53
C GLY A 31 -0.27 -30.84 26.64
N ASN A 32 0.08 -30.43 27.86
CA ASN A 32 -0.84 -30.48 29.01
C ASN A 32 -1.74 -29.25 29.12
N ALA A 33 -1.59 -28.26 28.24
CA ALA A 33 -2.42 -27.06 28.20
C ALA A 33 -3.50 -27.14 27.12
N VAL A 34 -4.60 -26.42 27.34
CA VAL A 34 -5.69 -26.19 26.36
C VAL A 34 -6.22 -24.76 26.53
N VAL A 35 -6.59 -24.12 25.41
CA VAL A 35 -7.23 -22.80 25.41
C VAL A 35 -8.71 -22.95 25.72
N ARG A 36 -9.25 -22.14 26.63
CA ARG A 36 -10.67 -22.07 26.98
C ARG A 36 -11.15 -20.63 27.06
N ASN A 37 -12.47 -20.43 26.98
CA ASN A 37 -13.13 -19.13 27.09
C ASN A 37 -12.48 -18.08 26.18
N PHE A 38 -12.14 -18.48 24.95
CA PHE A 38 -11.49 -17.59 24.00
C PHE A 38 -12.52 -16.65 23.38
N GLU A 39 -12.25 -15.36 23.44
CA GLU A 39 -13.07 -14.32 22.84
C GLU A 39 -12.19 -13.48 21.93
N LEU A 40 -12.62 -13.33 20.68
CA LEU A 40 -11.97 -12.49 19.69
C LEU A 40 -12.73 -11.17 19.56
N TYR A 41 -11.99 -10.09 19.49
CA TYR A 41 -12.49 -8.73 19.41
C TYR A 41 -11.87 -8.04 18.20
N GLN A 42 -12.68 -7.32 17.46
CA GLN A 42 -12.29 -6.51 16.32
C GLN A 42 -12.56 -5.05 16.64
N LEU A 43 -11.59 -4.18 16.37
CA LEU A 43 -11.78 -2.74 16.50
C LEU A 43 -12.87 -2.27 15.52
N ASP A 44 -13.86 -1.57 16.04
CA ASP A 44 -14.98 -0.99 15.31
C ASP A 44 -14.92 0.53 15.47
N GLN A 45 -14.70 1.22 14.34
CA GLN A 45 -14.64 2.68 14.30
C GLN A 45 -16.01 3.33 14.11
N THR A 46 -17.07 2.52 14.01
CA THR A 46 -18.43 3.03 13.90
C THR A 46 -19.06 3.19 15.27
N THR A 47 -19.96 4.16 15.39
CA THR A 47 -20.78 4.37 16.59
C THR A 47 -21.78 3.23 16.72
N ASN A 48 -21.36 2.12 17.33
CA ASN A 48 -22.16 0.92 17.51
C ASN A 48 -22.32 0.62 19.01
N SER A 49 -23.56 0.60 19.49
CA SER A 49 -23.90 0.33 20.89
C SER A 49 -23.57 -1.10 21.36
N GLU A 50 -23.23 -2.01 20.45
CA GLU A 50 -22.80 -3.38 20.76
C GLU A 50 -21.27 -3.51 20.99
N THR A 51 -20.53 -2.41 20.88
CA THR A 51 -19.09 -2.37 21.10
C THR A 51 -18.76 -2.06 22.56
N ASN A 52 -17.56 -2.46 23.00
CA ASN A 52 -17.06 -2.13 24.32
C ASN A 52 -15.74 -1.36 24.20
N PRO A 53 -15.54 -0.29 24.98
CA PRO A 53 -14.27 0.43 24.98
C PRO A 53 -13.17 -0.46 25.55
N GLY A 54 -11.94 -0.32 25.05
CA GLY A 54 -10.81 -1.08 25.55
C GLY A 54 -9.53 -0.85 24.78
N THR A 55 -8.50 -1.59 25.18
CA THR A 55 -7.17 -1.49 24.62
C THR A 55 -6.61 -2.88 24.31
N ALA A 56 -6.13 -3.05 23.08
CA ALA A 56 -5.36 -4.22 22.66
C ALA A 56 -3.87 -3.91 22.79
N TYR A 57 -3.16 -4.66 23.63
CA TYR A 57 -1.74 -4.48 23.88
C TYR A 57 -0.89 -5.51 23.14
N ALA A 58 0.19 -5.07 22.49
CA ALA A 58 1.18 -5.99 21.91
C ALA A 58 1.84 -6.85 23.01
N ASP A 59 2.30 -6.19 24.08
CA ASP A 59 2.71 -6.82 25.33
C ASP A 59 1.77 -6.40 26.48
N LEU A 60 1.13 -7.38 27.10
CA LEU A 60 0.24 -7.15 28.25
C LEU A 60 1.01 -6.89 29.54
N ASP A 61 2.27 -7.31 29.60
CA ASP A 61 3.15 -7.18 30.76
C ASP A 61 3.85 -5.80 30.78
N ASP A 62 3.94 -5.11 29.63
CA ASP A 62 4.42 -3.72 29.50
C ASP A 62 3.46 -2.82 28.70
N PRO A 63 2.39 -2.31 29.33
CA PRO A 63 1.41 -1.43 28.67
C PRO A 63 1.97 -0.07 28.24
N GLN A 64 3.20 0.31 28.63
CA GLN A 64 3.80 1.59 28.27
C GLN A 64 4.65 1.52 26.99
N GLU A 65 4.80 0.32 26.39
CA GLU A 65 5.64 0.05 25.23
C GLU A 65 5.11 0.60 23.89
N SER A 66 4.13 1.53 23.89
CA SER A 66 3.73 2.35 22.73
C SER A 66 3.13 1.64 21.50
N ASN A 67 2.99 0.31 21.51
CA ASN A 67 2.40 -0.48 20.41
C ASN A 67 0.96 -0.95 20.69
N ASP A 68 0.21 -0.23 21.53
CA ASP A 68 -1.19 -0.55 21.81
C ASP A 68 -2.16 0.07 20.79
N GLN A 69 -3.39 -0.41 20.81
CA GLN A 69 -4.48 0.10 19.99
C GLN A 69 -5.70 0.23 20.89
N THR A 70 -6.07 1.47 21.20
CA THR A 70 -7.22 1.80 22.04
C THR A 70 -8.42 2.14 21.15
N GLY A 71 -9.61 1.71 21.58
CA GLY A 71 -10.72 1.59 20.66
C GLY A 71 -12.03 1.13 21.27
N ASN A 72 -13.09 1.24 20.48
CA ASN A 72 -14.30 0.44 20.68
C ASN A 72 -14.15 -0.89 19.96
N PHE A 73 -14.37 -1.99 20.66
CA PHE A 73 -14.19 -3.33 20.11
C PHE A 73 -15.50 -4.09 20.06
N LYS A 74 -15.80 -4.62 18.88
CA LYS A 74 -16.89 -5.56 18.64
C LYS A 74 -16.40 -6.98 18.91
N ARG A 75 -17.16 -7.73 19.70
CA ARG A 75 -16.93 -9.17 19.89
C ARG A 75 -17.34 -9.94 18.64
N LEU A 76 -16.49 -10.85 18.20
CA LEU A 76 -16.76 -11.76 17.08
C LEU A 76 -17.30 -13.11 17.55
N GLU A 77 -18.06 -13.78 16.68
CA GLU A 77 -18.68 -15.07 16.95
C GLU A 77 -17.86 -16.24 16.40
N GLN A 78 -17.48 -17.17 17.28
CA GLN A 78 -16.83 -18.42 16.89
C GLN A 78 -17.79 -19.27 16.05
N GLY A 79 -17.29 -19.79 14.92
CA GLY A 79 -18.05 -20.57 13.94
C GLY A 79 -18.61 -19.72 12.80
N GLN A 80 -18.97 -18.46 13.05
CA GLN A 80 -19.46 -17.51 12.04
C GLN A 80 -18.35 -16.62 11.47
N ASP A 81 -17.52 -16.05 12.34
CA ASP A 81 -16.47 -15.09 11.96
C ASP A 81 -15.09 -15.74 11.95
N TYR A 82 -14.84 -16.65 12.90
CA TYR A 82 -13.56 -17.35 13.03
C TYR A 82 -13.72 -18.79 13.52
N VAL A 83 -12.68 -19.61 13.32
CA VAL A 83 -12.54 -20.95 13.89
C VAL A 83 -11.33 -20.95 14.83
N LEU A 84 -11.45 -21.63 15.96
CA LEU A 84 -10.38 -21.79 16.95
C LEU A 84 -9.97 -23.26 17.04
N SER A 85 -8.67 -23.52 17.01
CA SER A 85 -8.12 -24.79 17.49
C SER A 85 -7.71 -24.64 18.95
N GLU A 86 -8.54 -25.15 19.87
CA GLU A 86 -8.29 -25.04 21.32
C GLU A 86 -7.02 -25.78 21.76
N ASP A 87 -6.71 -26.88 21.07
CA ASP A 87 -5.54 -27.71 21.37
C ASP A 87 -4.24 -27.13 20.84
N LEU A 88 -4.28 -26.54 19.64
CA LEU A 88 -3.09 -26.04 18.96
C LEU A 88 -2.91 -24.52 19.12
N GLY A 89 -3.92 -23.82 19.62
CA GLY A 89 -3.85 -22.41 19.98
C GLY A 89 -3.73 -21.44 18.80
N TYR A 90 -4.30 -21.78 17.65
CA TYR A 90 -4.40 -20.88 16.49
C TYR A 90 -5.86 -20.55 16.15
N ILE A 91 -6.05 -19.42 15.49
CA ILE A 91 -7.34 -19.01 14.92
C ILE A 91 -7.26 -18.96 13.40
N ARG A 92 -8.38 -19.25 12.74
CA ARG A 92 -8.59 -19.04 11.32
C ARG A 92 -9.76 -18.08 11.13
N LEU A 93 -9.51 -16.91 10.58
CA LEU A 93 -10.56 -15.98 10.18
C LEU A 93 -11.26 -16.52 8.92
N ARG A 94 -12.59 -16.37 8.84
CA ARG A 94 -13.35 -16.76 7.64
C ARG A 94 -13.32 -15.69 6.55
N GLN A 95 -13.01 -14.46 6.92
CA GLN A 95 -12.79 -13.35 5.99
C GLN A 95 -11.35 -12.87 6.11
N LYS A 96 -10.80 -12.39 4.99
CA LYS A 96 -9.47 -11.81 4.96
C LYS A 96 -9.50 -10.48 5.71
N ALA A 97 -8.62 -10.35 6.70
CA ALA A 97 -8.34 -9.07 7.37
C ALA A 97 -7.27 -8.29 6.60
N SER A 98 -7.52 -7.01 6.33
CA SER A 98 -6.55 -6.07 5.77
C SER A 98 -6.17 -5.02 6.82
N ASP A 99 -7.07 -4.08 7.13
CA ASP A 99 -6.77 -2.90 7.96
C ASP A 99 -7.41 -2.96 9.37
N GLU A 100 -7.87 -4.14 9.79
CA GLU A 100 -8.55 -4.31 11.06
C GLU A 100 -7.57 -4.67 12.19
N VAL A 101 -7.85 -4.16 13.39
CA VAL A 101 -7.15 -4.51 14.62
C VAL A 101 -7.89 -5.65 15.31
N PHE A 102 -7.14 -6.66 15.75
CA PHE A 102 -7.69 -7.78 16.51
C PHE A 102 -7.04 -7.91 17.87
N GLY A 103 -7.87 -7.98 18.90
CA GLY A 103 -7.50 -8.31 20.28
C GLY A 103 -8.22 -9.57 20.74
N CYS A 104 -7.65 -10.29 21.70
CA CYS A 104 -8.32 -11.44 22.31
C CYS A 104 -8.16 -11.49 23.83
N THR A 105 -9.11 -12.18 24.46
CA THR A 105 -9.02 -12.64 25.85
C THR A 105 -9.22 -14.14 25.88
N TYR A 106 -8.50 -14.84 26.77
CA TYR A 106 -8.65 -16.29 26.90
C TYR A 106 -8.05 -16.82 28.21
N VAL A 107 -8.39 -18.07 28.53
CA VAL A 107 -7.86 -18.81 29.67
C VAL A 107 -7.02 -19.97 29.16
N ILE A 108 -5.83 -20.14 29.76
CA ILE A 108 -5.03 -21.36 29.60
C ILE A 108 -5.38 -22.28 30.77
N ALA A 109 -5.86 -23.48 30.49
CA ALA A 109 -6.23 -24.48 31.50
C ALA A 109 -5.42 -25.77 31.35
N ASP A 110 -5.25 -26.51 32.44
CA ASP A 110 -4.72 -27.87 32.40
C ASP A 110 -5.73 -28.79 31.72
N ARG A 111 -5.25 -29.54 30.73
CA ARG A 111 -6.05 -30.42 29.88
C ARG A 111 -6.76 -31.51 30.68
N ILE A 112 -6.13 -32.03 31.72
CA ILE A 112 -6.63 -33.19 32.47
C ILE A 112 -7.48 -32.73 33.65
N THR A 113 -6.96 -31.80 34.45
CA THR A 113 -7.66 -31.36 35.68
C THR A 113 -8.69 -30.28 35.40
N GLY A 114 -8.53 -29.50 34.32
CA GLY A 114 -9.35 -28.34 34.01
C GLY A 114 -8.98 -27.10 34.83
N ASP A 115 -7.94 -27.17 35.66
CA ASP A 115 -7.48 -26.05 36.48
C ASP A 115 -7.02 -24.88 35.60
N THR A 116 -7.41 -23.66 35.97
CA THR A 116 -6.82 -22.45 35.38
C THR A 116 -5.33 -22.37 35.69
N LEU A 117 -4.53 -22.19 34.63
CA LEU A 117 -3.08 -22.01 34.69
C LEU A 117 -2.69 -20.55 34.45
N ALA A 118 -3.41 -19.85 33.56
CA ALA A 118 -3.22 -18.42 33.31
C ALA A 118 -4.50 -17.80 32.73
N VAL A 119 -4.73 -16.51 32.99
CA VAL A 119 -5.77 -15.69 32.37
C VAL A 119 -5.08 -14.60 31.56
N ILE A 120 -5.47 -14.45 30.30
CA ILE A 120 -4.86 -13.50 29.36
C ILE A 120 -5.92 -12.47 28.98
N GLY A 121 -5.64 -11.21 29.33
CA GLY A 121 -6.59 -10.11 29.19
C GLY A 121 -7.74 -10.14 30.20
N GLU A 122 -8.57 -9.11 30.15
CA GLU A 122 -9.73 -8.90 31.01
C GLU A 122 -10.92 -8.41 30.15
N GLY A 123 -12.08 -9.06 30.30
CA GLY A 123 -13.33 -8.64 29.69
C GLY A 123 -14.05 -7.57 30.52
N VAL A 124 -15.10 -6.96 29.95
CA VAL A 124 -15.97 -6.03 30.68
C VAL A 124 -16.73 -6.78 31.79
N SER A 125 -16.79 -6.19 32.97
CA SER A 125 -17.46 -6.73 34.16
C SER A 125 -18.05 -5.62 35.02
N ASP A 126 -18.80 -5.96 36.07
CA ASP A 126 -19.40 -4.98 37.01
C ASP A 126 -18.36 -4.06 37.70
N VAL A 127 -17.07 -4.43 37.67
CA VAL A 127 -15.96 -3.71 38.31
C VAL A 127 -15.01 -3.08 37.27
N ASN A 128 -15.05 -3.53 36.01
CA ASN A 128 -14.19 -3.04 34.94
C ASN A 128 -15.04 -2.74 33.69
N ASP A 129 -15.13 -1.47 33.33
CA ASP A 129 -15.89 -0.98 32.20
C ASP A 129 -15.11 -1.01 30.88
N ARG A 130 -13.85 -1.47 30.88
CA ARG A 130 -12.98 -1.49 29.68
C ARG A 130 -12.35 -2.86 29.43
N LEU A 131 -12.26 -3.24 28.15
CA LEU A 131 -11.53 -4.42 27.73
C LEU A 131 -10.01 -4.21 27.83
N LYS A 132 -9.30 -5.19 28.38
CA LYS A 132 -7.84 -5.29 28.32
C LYS A 132 -7.49 -6.54 27.52
N MET A 133 -6.97 -6.40 26.30
CA MET A 133 -6.83 -7.52 25.37
C MET A 133 -5.38 -7.78 24.97
N LYS A 134 -5.05 -9.04 24.68
CA LYS A 134 -3.82 -9.38 23.95
C LYS A 134 -4.02 -9.10 22.46
N MET A 135 -3.18 -8.27 21.87
CA MET A 135 -3.23 -8.00 20.44
C MET A 135 -2.75 -9.21 19.63
N LEU A 136 -3.48 -9.52 18.55
CA LEU A 136 -3.11 -10.53 17.55
C LEU A 136 -2.67 -9.89 16.23
N LYS A 137 -3.27 -8.75 15.88
CA LYS A 137 -2.94 -7.98 14.68
C LYS A 137 -3.21 -6.49 14.94
N PRO A 138 -2.24 -5.59 14.69
CA PRO A 138 -2.46 -4.14 14.67
C PRO A 138 -3.06 -3.73 13.32
N ARG A 139 -3.40 -2.45 13.20
CA ARG A 139 -3.88 -1.85 11.95
C ARG A 139 -2.83 -2.04 10.86
N ASN A 140 -1.60 -1.61 11.15
CA ASN A 140 -0.45 -1.70 10.25
C ASN A 140 0.54 -2.73 10.78
N LEU A 141 0.45 -3.95 10.25
CA LEU A 141 1.32 -5.03 10.68
C LEU A 141 2.60 -5.05 9.84
N ASN A 142 3.75 -4.90 10.49
CA ASN A 142 5.08 -4.91 9.86
C ASN A 142 6.05 -5.86 10.58
N PRO A 143 7.20 -6.25 9.97
CA PRO A 143 8.12 -7.25 10.53
C PRO A 143 8.78 -6.88 11.86
N SER A 144 8.90 -5.58 12.18
CA SER A 144 9.46 -5.11 13.46
C SER A 144 8.43 -5.11 14.59
N HIS A 145 7.13 -5.15 14.27
CA HIS A 145 6.07 -5.17 15.27
C HIS A 145 6.09 -6.48 16.09
N PRO A 146 5.99 -6.45 17.44
CA PRO A 146 6.13 -7.64 18.30
C PRO A 146 5.17 -8.80 17.98
N VAL A 147 3.99 -8.50 17.44
CA VAL A 147 2.98 -9.52 17.09
C VAL A 147 3.15 -10.12 15.69
N TRP A 148 4.08 -9.65 14.86
CA TRP A 148 4.35 -10.19 13.52
C TRP A 148 4.62 -11.70 13.47
N PRO A 149 5.36 -12.29 14.43
CA PRO A 149 5.59 -13.73 14.45
C PRO A 149 4.33 -14.55 14.74
N LEU A 150 3.23 -13.94 15.21
CA LEU A 150 1.98 -14.67 15.51
C LEU A 150 1.23 -15.10 14.24
N MET A 151 1.41 -14.38 13.13
CA MET A 151 0.75 -14.69 11.86
C MET A 151 1.38 -15.90 11.18
N PHE A 152 0.56 -16.89 10.82
CA PHE A 152 0.96 -18.01 9.97
C PHE A 152 1.23 -17.55 8.54
N LYS A 153 2.39 -17.94 8.00
CA LYS A 153 2.86 -17.58 6.66
C LYS A 153 3.18 -18.82 5.80
N ASN A 154 2.69 -19.98 6.23
CA ASN A 154 2.98 -21.30 5.68
C ASN A 154 1.70 -22.05 5.25
N VAL A 155 0.57 -21.35 5.17
CA VAL A 155 -0.73 -21.87 4.74
C VAL A 155 -1.15 -21.21 3.43
N TYR A 156 -1.50 -21.99 2.41
CA TYR A 156 -1.77 -21.52 1.06
C TYR A 156 -3.14 -21.96 0.56
N TYR A 157 -3.91 -21.02 0.03
CA TYR A 157 -5.19 -21.30 -0.61
C TYR A 157 -4.97 -21.84 -2.03
N LEU A 158 -5.66 -22.93 -2.37
CA LEU A 158 -5.53 -23.69 -3.61
C LEU A 158 -6.46 -23.18 -4.74
N GLY A 159 -7.21 -22.11 -4.49
CA GLY A 159 -8.06 -21.46 -5.49
C GLY A 159 -9.54 -21.88 -5.44
N ALA A 160 -9.89 -22.98 -4.78
CA ALA A 160 -11.28 -23.42 -4.63
C ALA A 160 -11.53 -24.16 -3.29
N ASN A 161 -12.78 -24.14 -2.84
CA ASN A 161 -13.28 -24.95 -1.73
C ASN A 161 -13.95 -26.23 -2.23
N ASN A 162 -14.13 -27.22 -1.35
CA ASN A 162 -14.74 -28.52 -1.66
C ASN A 162 -14.12 -29.22 -2.87
N ILE A 163 -12.78 -29.22 -2.93
CA ILE A 163 -12.02 -29.81 -4.02
C ILE A 163 -12.25 -31.33 -4.03
N ASN A 164 -12.62 -31.88 -5.19
CA ASN A 164 -12.75 -33.31 -5.34
C ASN A 164 -11.38 -33.99 -5.22
N ARG A 165 -11.32 -35.10 -4.46
CA ARG A 165 -10.09 -35.89 -4.30
C ARG A 165 -9.70 -36.59 -5.60
N GLU A 166 -10.67 -36.99 -6.41
CA GLU A 166 -10.40 -37.68 -7.67
C GLU A 166 -9.80 -36.71 -8.69
N GLY A 167 -8.67 -37.10 -9.29
CA GLY A 167 -7.94 -36.25 -10.25
C GLY A 167 -7.14 -35.11 -9.62
N PHE A 168 -7.05 -35.04 -8.29
CA PHE A 168 -6.22 -34.04 -7.61
C PHE A 168 -4.74 -34.36 -7.78
N GLU A 169 -3.98 -33.41 -8.33
CA GLU A 169 -2.53 -33.47 -8.43
C GLU A 169 -1.91 -32.18 -7.90
N LEU A 170 -0.88 -32.28 -7.07
CA LEU A 170 -0.14 -31.13 -6.54
C LEU A 170 1.35 -31.28 -6.86
N ARG A 171 1.92 -30.22 -7.42
CA ARG A 171 3.34 -30.12 -7.77
C ARG A 171 3.92 -28.83 -7.20
N ILE A 172 5.14 -28.88 -6.71
CA ILE A 172 5.91 -27.69 -6.32
C ILE A 172 7.02 -27.52 -7.37
N ILE A 173 6.94 -26.48 -8.17
CA ILE A 173 7.84 -26.22 -9.30
C ILE A 173 8.91 -25.23 -8.84
N ASN A 174 10.19 -25.54 -9.09
CA ASN A 174 11.28 -24.58 -8.91
C ASN A 174 11.51 -23.80 -10.21
N ASP A 175 11.25 -22.50 -10.18
CA ASP A 175 11.30 -21.59 -11.33
C ASP A 175 12.71 -21.07 -11.62
N ARG A 176 13.68 -21.33 -10.73
CA ARG A 176 15.07 -20.86 -10.85
C ARG A 176 16.01 -21.90 -11.48
N LEU A 177 15.50 -23.08 -11.81
CA LEU A 177 16.25 -24.06 -12.59
C LEU A 177 16.36 -23.60 -14.06
N PRO A 178 17.40 -24.04 -14.81
CA PRO A 178 17.51 -23.73 -16.24
C PRO A 178 16.27 -24.12 -17.05
N VAL A 179 15.58 -25.17 -16.60
CA VAL A 179 14.23 -25.54 -17.04
C VAL A 179 13.40 -25.72 -15.76
N PRO A 180 12.31 -24.96 -15.56
CA PRO A 180 11.44 -25.11 -14.41
C PRO A 180 10.99 -26.56 -14.23
N SER A 181 11.08 -27.08 -13.01
CA SER A 181 10.84 -28.50 -12.74
C SER A 181 10.25 -28.72 -11.35
N HIS A 182 9.39 -29.74 -11.23
CA HIS A 182 8.85 -30.20 -9.94
C HIS A 182 9.75 -31.24 -9.24
N LEU A 183 10.84 -31.63 -9.89
CA LEU A 183 11.86 -32.53 -9.37
C LEU A 183 13.13 -31.75 -9.02
N ASP A 184 13.78 -32.14 -7.91
CA ASP A 184 15.12 -31.69 -7.56
C ASP A 184 16.18 -32.22 -8.56
N PRO A 185 17.43 -31.72 -8.53
CA PRO A 185 18.50 -32.20 -9.42
C PRO A 185 18.87 -33.68 -9.26
N GLN A 186 18.42 -34.33 -8.19
CA GLN A 186 18.61 -35.77 -7.91
C GLN A 186 17.40 -36.61 -8.38
N GLY A 187 16.34 -35.97 -8.88
CA GLY A 187 15.12 -36.61 -9.38
C GLY A 187 14.05 -36.85 -8.32
N ASN A 188 14.15 -36.30 -7.11
CA ASN A 188 13.10 -36.43 -6.11
C ASN A 188 12.09 -35.28 -6.23
N PRO A 189 10.78 -35.54 -6.09
CA PRO A 189 9.78 -34.48 -6.10
C PRO A 189 9.93 -33.50 -4.93
N TYR A 190 9.73 -32.22 -5.20
CA TYR A 190 9.77 -31.19 -4.16
C TYR A 190 8.67 -31.39 -3.10
N ILE A 191 7.52 -31.98 -3.43
CA ILE A 191 6.48 -32.31 -2.42
C ILE A 191 7.02 -33.21 -1.30
N THR A 192 7.87 -34.18 -1.64
CA THR A 192 8.55 -35.06 -0.67
C THR A 192 9.57 -34.25 0.13
N GLN A 193 10.34 -33.39 -0.55
CA GLN A 193 11.34 -32.55 0.11
C GLN A 193 10.73 -31.50 1.07
N PHE A 194 9.54 -30.99 0.79
CA PHE A 194 8.81 -30.09 1.69
C PHE A 194 8.02 -30.83 2.78
N GLY A 195 8.09 -32.17 2.84
CA GLY A 195 7.47 -32.98 3.89
C GLY A 195 5.98 -33.24 3.70
N LEU A 196 5.43 -33.01 2.50
CA LEU A 196 4.02 -33.25 2.16
C LEU A 196 3.71 -34.70 1.75
N ASP A 197 4.75 -35.51 1.57
CA ASP A 197 4.70 -36.92 1.13
C ASP A 197 5.59 -37.77 2.07
N SER A 198 4.96 -38.31 3.11
CA SER A 198 5.61 -39.12 4.14
C SER A 198 5.11 -40.57 4.18
N LEU A 199 3.97 -40.87 3.57
CA LEU A 199 3.33 -42.18 3.57
C LEU A 199 3.15 -42.70 2.15
N ASN A 200 3.00 -44.02 2.02
CA ASN A 200 2.57 -44.62 0.76
C ASN A 200 1.05 -44.85 0.74
N GLU A 201 0.50 -45.29 -0.38
CA GLU A 201 -0.91 -45.66 -0.54
C GLU A 201 -1.46 -46.62 0.54
N SER A 202 -0.60 -47.43 1.20
CA SER A 202 -0.98 -48.34 2.29
C SER A 202 -0.88 -47.72 3.69
N GLY A 203 -0.53 -46.44 3.80
CA GLY A 203 -0.34 -45.71 5.06
C GLY A 203 0.96 -46.04 5.80
N VAL A 204 1.93 -46.71 5.15
CA VAL A 204 3.24 -47.01 5.72
C VAL A 204 4.19 -45.84 5.49
N ARG A 205 5.08 -45.53 6.45
CA ARG A 205 6.10 -44.47 6.36
C ARG A 205 7.15 -44.73 5.28
N THR A 206 6.77 -44.49 4.04
CA THR A 206 7.64 -44.54 2.86
C THR A 206 7.00 -43.66 1.81
N SER A 207 7.69 -42.62 1.37
CA SER A 207 7.18 -41.69 0.37
C SER A 207 6.85 -42.39 -0.95
N ASP A 208 5.72 -42.06 -1.55
CA ASP A 208 5.28 -42.63 -2.83
C ASP A 208 5.19 -41.60 -3.96
N GLN A 209 5.77 -40.42 -3.76
CA GLN A 209 5.79 -39.30 -4.70
C GLN A 209 4.40 -38.71 -4.95
N LYS A 210 3.43 -38.97 -4.07
CA LYS A 210 2.13 -38.31 -4.05
C LYS A 210 1.91 -37.66 -2.70
N ILE A 211 1.17 -36.56 -2.69
CA ILE A 211 0.83 -35.85 -1.45
C ILE A 211 -0.08 -36.70 -0.56
N ASP A 212 0.12 -36.66 0.76
CA ASP A 212 -0.69 -37.40 1.74
C ASP A 212 -2.10 -36.78 1.93
N LEU A 213 -3.02 -36.99 0.97
CA LEU A 213 -4.37 -36.38 0.95
C LEU A 213 -5.30 -36.73 2.13
N THR A 214 -4.90 -37.66 2.99
CA THR A 214 -5.66 -38.04 4.18
C THR A 214 -5.17 -37.36 5.46
N ASN A 215 -4.03 -36.67 5.40
CA ASN A 215 -3.46 -35.99 6.54
C ASN A 215 -3.98 -34.54 6.65
N ALA A 216 -4.89 -34.33 7.60
CA ALA A 216 -5.50 -33.02 7.87
C ALA A 216 -4.49 -31.95 8.37
N ASN A 217 -3.28 -32.33 8.79
CA ASN A 217 -2.24 -31.39 9.23
C ASN A 217 -1.44 -30.80 8.07
N ILE A 218 -1.61 -31.31 6.84
CA ILE A 218 -0.92 -30.80 5.64
C ILE A 218 -1.89 -30.31 4.56
N ILE A 219 -3.14 -30.79 4.52
CA ILE A 219 -4.10 -30.37 3.50
C ILE A 219 -5.55 -30.48 3.98
N SER A 220 -6.35 -29.49 3.60
CA SER A 220 -7.81 -29.48 3.73
C SER A 220 -8.44 -29.22 2.37
N LEU A 221 -8.97 -30.27 1.72
CA LEU A 221 -9.65 -30.13 0.42
C LEU A 221 -11.01 -29.42 0.54
N ILE A 222 -11.64 -29.47 1.72
CA ILE A 222 -12.91 -28.78 2.00
C ILE A 222 -12.70 -27.27 2.02
N GLU A 223 -11.67 -26.82 2.73
CA GLU A 223 -11.31 -25.39 2.85
C GLU A 223 -10.35 -24.92 1.75
N GLY A 224 -9.88 -25.82 0.89
CA GLY A 224 -8.93 -25.49 -0.18
C GLY A 224 -7.58 -25.02 0.34
N GLU A 225 -7.08 -25.54 1.46
CA GLU A 225 -5.88 -25.04 2.14
C GLU A 225 -4.77 -26.11 2.17
N LEU A 226 -3.54 -25.70 1.89
CA LEU A 226 -2.31 -26.48 2.01
C LEU A 226 -1.46 -25.92 3.15
N PHE A 227 -1.04 -26.78 4.07
CA PHE A 227 -0.24 -26.44 5.24
C PHE A 227 1.14 -27.07 5.10
N PHE A 228 2.18 -26.23 5.01
CA PHE A 228 3.55 -26.74 5.03
C PHE A 228 3.95 -27.15 6.45
N PRO A 229 4.57 -28.34 6.64
CA PRO A 229 4.93 -28.86 7.96
C PRO A 229 6.20 -28.22 8.55
N THR A 230 6.40 -26.92 8.29
CA THR A 230 7.54 -26.10 8.71
C THR A 230 7.09 -24.65 8.83
N PHE A 231 7.71 -23.89 9.75
CA PHE A 231 7.32 -22.51 10.02
C PHE A 231 7.69 -21.56 8.87
N HIS A 232 8.93 -21.66 8.37
CA HIS A 232 9.41 -20.93 7.19
C HIS A 232 9.80 -21.90 6.06
N PRO A 233 8.83 -22.54 5.38
CA PRO A 233 9.11 -23.63 4.45
C PRO A 233 10.05 -23.24 3.31
N PHE A 234 9.97 -21.99 2.83
CA PHE A 234 10.71 -21.49 1.68
C PHE A 234 11.99 -20.71 2.04
N ALA A 235 12.33 -20.59 3.32
CA ALA A 235 13.54 -19.92 3.78
C ALA A 235 14.70 -20.89 3.97
N ALA A 236 15.90 -20.49 3.56
CA ALA A 236 17.11 -21.28 3.71
C ALA A 236 17.47 -21.54 5.19
N ASP A 237 18.26 -22.60 5.43
CA ASP A 237 18.74 -23.03 6.75
C ASP A 237 19.67 -22.03 7.46
N THR A 238 20.11 -20.98 6.76
CA THR A 238 20.84 -19.85 7.36
C THR A 238 19.97 -18.97 8.24
N LEU A 239 18.65 -19.02 8.05
CA LEU A 239 17.67 -18.32 8.86
C LEU A 239 17.25 -19.19 10.05
N VAL A 240 17.04 -18.55 11.21
CA VAL A 240 16.40 -19.18 12.36
C VAL A 240 15.01 -19.71 11.94
N ASP A 241 14.74 -21.00 12.24
CA ASP A 241 13.54 -21.74 11.82
C ASP A 241 13.32 -21.89 10.31
N GLY A 242 14.36 -21.63 9.50
CA GLY A 242 14.40 -21.99 8.10
C GLY A 242 14.33 -23.51 7.87
N ASN A 243 14.04 -23.91 6.63
CA ASN A 243 13.88 -25.31 6.30
C ASN A 243 15.23 -26.03 6.24
N GLN A 244 15.40 -27.03 7.11
CA GLN A 244 16.67 -27.75 7.29
C GLN A 244 16.81 -29.00 6.42
N ASN A 245 15.85 -29.30 5.52
CA ASN A 245 15.95 -30.50 4.69
C ASN A 245 17.17 -30.40 3.74
N PRO A 246 18.13 -31.35 3.79
CA PRO A 246 19.29 -31.38 2.89
C PRO A 246 18.93 -31.36 1.40
N GLY A 247 17.79 -31.94 1.00
CA GLY A 247 17.33 -31.96 -0.39
C GLY A 247 16.87 -30.61 -0.93
N LEU A 248 16.65 -29.62 -0.07
CA LEU A 248 16.28 -28.25 -0.45
C LEU A 248 17.47 -27.28 -0.42
N LYS A 249 18.65 -27.74 0.04
CA LYS A 249 19.82 -26.89 0.20
C LYS A 249 20.27 -26.29 -1.14
N GLY A 250 20.35 -24.97 -1.19
CA GLY A 250 20.71 -24.21 -2.40
C GLY A 250 19.54 -23.91 -3.34
N SER A 251 18.37 -24.51 -3.12
CA SER A 251 17.14 -24.23 -3.88
C SER A 251 16.24 -23.19 -3.20
N LEU A 252 16.43 -22.94 -1.89
CA LEU A 252 15.62 -22.01 -1.07
C LEU A 252 16.10 -20.56 -1.17
N GLY A 253 15.20 -19.63 -0.84
CA GLY A 253 15.48 -18.19 -0.77
C GLY A 253 15.97 -17.73 0.59
N GLU A 254 16.24 -16.43 0.71
CA GLU A 254 16.55 -15.78 2.00
C GLU A 254 15.34 -15.77 2.94
N GLY A 255 14.13 -15.95 2.42
CA GLY A 255 12.89 -15.94 3.18
C GLY A 255 12.30 -14.54 3.31
N LYS A 256 12.48 -13.66 2.32
CA LYS A 256 11.98 -12.26 2.38
C LYS A 256 10.49 -12.18 2.67
N MET A 257 9.69 -13.14 2.20
CA MET A 257 8.25 -13.21 2.46
C MET A 257 7.87 -13.33 3.95
N TYR A 258 8.80 -13.74 4.82
CA TYR A 258 8.54 -13.91 6.24
C TYR A 258 8.94 -12.70 7.08
N PHE A 259 9.78 -11.79 6.55
CA PHE A 259 10.36 -10.65 7.30
C PHE A 259 10.37 -9.34 6.51
N SER A 260 9.62 -9.26 5.41
CA SER A 260 9.48 -8.06 4.59
C SER A 260 8.04 -7.92 4.14
N THR A 261 7.53 -6.69 4.13
CA THR A 261 6.26 -6.30 3.51
C THR A 261 6.45 -5.83 2.07
N GLN A 262 7.70 -5.72 1.59
CA GLN A 262 8.01 -5.18 0.27
C GLN A 262 7.84 -6.23 -0.83
N GLN A 263 6.77 -6.09 -1.62
CA GLN A 263 6.40 -7.05 -2.67
C GLN A 263 7.52 -7.33 -3.68
N THR A 264 8.34 -6.33 -4.02
CA THR A 264 9.46 -6.49 -4.95
C THR A 264 10.56 -7.40 -4.39
N GLN A 265 10.93 -7.24 -3.11
CA GLN A 265 11.89 -8.11 -2.44
C GLN A 265 11.37 -9.54 -2.36
N ILE A 266 10.09 -9.70 -2.02
CA ILE A 266 9.41 -11.00 -1.93
C ILE A 266 9.43 -11.70 -3.30
N THR A 267 9.07 -10.98 -4.36
CA THR A 267 9.02 -11.51 -5.73
C THR A 267 10.42 -11.88 -6.23
N ASN A 268 11.42 -11.05 -5.96
CA ASN A 268 12.81 -11.30 -6.34
C ASN A 268 13.42 -12.50 -5.61
N ASP A 269 13.05 -12.73 -4.35
CA ASP A 269 13.48 -13.90 -3.59
C ASP A 269 12.63 -15.15 -3.87
N SER A 270 11.47 -15.00 -4.51
CA SER A 270 10.60 -16.12 -4.88
C SER A 270 11.28 -17.08 -5.86
N ARG A 271 11.08 -18.38 -5.62
CA ARG A 271 11.73 -19.47 -6.38
C ARG A 271 10.79 -20.61 -6.74
N PHE A 272 9.63 -20.70 -6.07
CA PHE A 272 8.75 -21.84 -6.20
C PHE A 272 7.33 -21.42 -6.55
N THR A 273 6.70 -22.20 -7.43
CA THR A 273 5.29 -22.10 -7.77
C THR A 273 4.57 -23.36 -7.30
N ILE A 274 3.45 -23.19 -6.58
CA ILE A 274 2.56 -24.29 -6.21
C ILE A 274 1.55 -24.47 -7.34
N ALA A 275 1.66 -25.57 -8.08
CA ALA A 275 0.77 -25.92 -9.17
C ALA A 275 -0.18 -27.03 -8.71
N VAL A 276 -1.49 -26.82 -8.91
CA VAL A 276 -2.52 -27.79 -8.53
C VAL A 276 -3.46 -28.01 -9.70
N ASP A 277 -3.69 -29.28 -10.02
CA ASP A 277 -4.73 -29.71 -10.95
C ASP A 277 -5.85 -30.36 -10.15
N TYR A 278 -7.09 -29.95 -10.39
CA TYR A 278 -8.28 -30.58 -9.83
C TYR A 278 -9.49 -30.36 -10.74
N ALA A 279 -10.47 -31.25 -10.62
CA ALA A 279 -11.73 -31.15 -11.33
C ALA A 279 -12.89 -31.06 -10.33
N ASN A 280 -13.55 -29.90 -10.29
CA ASN A 280 -14.80 -29.73 -9.55
C ASN A 280 -15.96 -29.78 -10.54
N GLN A 281 -17.04 -30.46 -10.17
CA GLN A 281 -18.26 -30.47 -10.97
C GLN A 281 -18.90 -29.08 -10.94
N SER A 282 -18.94 -28.44 -12.10
CA SER A 282 -19.58 -27.14 -12.31
C SER A 282 -20.44 -27.21 -13.56
N SER A 283 -21.67 -26.73 -13.48
CA SER A 283 -22.54 -26.51 -14.64
C SER A 283 -22.24 -25.19 -15.35
N THR A 284 -21.31 -24.38 -14.82
CA THR A 284 -20.98 -23.05 -15.32
C THR A 284 -19.52 -22.94 -15.77
N ILE A 285 -19.30 -22.30 -16.92
CA ILE A 285 -17.99 -21.96 -17.49
C ILE A 285 -17.91 -20.44 -17.61
N ASN A 286 -16.94 -19.81 -16.97
CA ASN A 286 -16.67 -18.39 -17.13
C ASN A 286 -15.60 -18.20 -18.23
N LEU A 287 -15.92 -17.43 -19.27
CA LEU A 287 -15.01 -17.17 -20.39
C LEU A 287 -13.90 -16.16 -20.07
N GLY A 288 -13.93 -15.52 -18.89
CA GLY A 288 -12.91 -14.56 -18.45
C GLY A 288 -12.98 -13.22 -19.19
N GLY A 289 -14.15 -12.85 -19.71
CA GLY A 289 -14.34 -11.62 -20.47
C GLY A 289 -15.75 -11.03 -20.32
N PHE A 290 -15.81 -9.73 -20.04
CA PHE A 290 -17.05 -8.95 -20.05
C PHE A 290 -17.41 -8.54 -21.49
N MET A 291 -18.71 -8.50 -21.80
CA MET A 291 -19.26 -8.10 -23.12
C MET A 291 -18.74 -8.95 -24.30
N VAL A 292 -19.03 -10.25 -24.23
CA VAL A 292 -18.87 -11.16 -25.37
C VAL A 292 -19.79 -10.72 -26.50
N VAL A 293 -19.28 -10.72 -27.74
CA VAL A 293 -20.06 -10.33 -28.93
C VAL A 293 -21.16 -11.38 -29.14
N GLU A 294 -22.41 -10.93 -29.20
CA GLU A 294 -23.56 -11.81 -29.35
C GLU A 294 -23.46 -12.68 -30.61
N GLY A 295 -23.49 -14.00 -30.45
CA GLY A 295 -23.38 -14.99 -31.54
C GLY A 295 -21.98 -15.25 -32.07
N SER A 296 -20.93 -14.69 -31.45
CA SER A 296 -19.55 -15.02 -31.79
C SER A 296 -19.09 -16.37 -31.22
N GLU A 297 -19.81 -16.89 -30.22
CA GLU A 297 -19.40 -18.09 -29.50
C GLU A 297 -19.58 -19.37 -30.33
N GLN A 298 -18.55 -20.21 -30.32
CA GLN A 298 -18.57 -21.55 -30.87
C GLN A 298 -18.06 -22.52 -29.80
N VAL A 299 -18.95 -23.35 -29.29
CA VAL A 299 -18.64 -24.34 -28.25
C VAL A 299 -18.55 -25.72 -28.89
N TYR A 300 -17.45 -26.42 -28.65
CA TYR A 300 -17.18 -27.76 -29.16
C TYR A 300 -16.95 -28.73 -28.00
N LYS A 301 -17.54 -29.93 -28.09
CA LYS A 301 -17.31 -31.06 -27.18
C LYS A 301 -16.60 -32.18 -27.95
N GLY A 302 -15.34 -32.48 -27.64
CA GLY A 302 -14.58 -33.51 -28.36
C GLY A 302 -14.56 -33.31 -29.90
N GLY A 303 -14.61 -32.05 -30.36
CA GLY A 303 -14.68 -31.67 -31.77
C GLY A 303 -16.10 -31.59 -32.37
N ILE A 304 -17.15 -31.96 -31.64
CA ILE A 304 -18.56 -31.82 -32.08
C ILE A 304 -19.12 -30.47 -31.60
N PRO A 305 -19.66 -29.62 -32.49
CA PRO A 305 -20.23 -28.34 -32.09
C PRO A 305 -21.53 -28.52 -31.29
N LEU A 306 -21.64 -27.84 -30.16
CA LEU A 306 -22.82 -27.77 -29.32
C LEU A 306 -23.77 -26.66 -29.79
N LYS A 307 -25.08 -26.82 -29.54
CA LYS A 307 -26.13 -25.87 -29.94
C LYS A 307 -26.55 -24.98 -28.78
N ARG A 308 -26.43 -23.67 -28.97
CA ARG A 308 -26.96 -22.66 -28.05
C ARG A 308 -28.47 -22.81 -27.85
N GLY A 309 -28.93 -22.71 -26.61
CA GLY A 309 -30.32 -22.83 -26.18
C GLY A 309 -30.82 -24.28 -26.01
N ILE A 310 -30.01 -25.27 -26.39
CA ILE A 310 -30.32 -26.70 -26.20
C ILE A 310 -29.26 -27.31 -25.29
N ASP A 311 -28.00 -27.26 -25.74
CA ASP A 311 -26.87 -27.90 -25.04
C ASP A 311 -26.21 -26.95 -24.04
N TYR A 312 -26.30 -25.65 -24.26
CA TYR A 312 -25.81 -24.61 -23.35
C TYR A 312 -26.55 -23.29 -23.52
N GLN A 313 -26.54 -22.46 -22.48
CA GLN A 313 -26.92 -21.05 -22.51
C GLN A 313 -25.71 -20.17 -22.26
N ILE A 314 -25.74 -18.92 -22.74
CA ILE A 314 -24.67 -17.95 -22.50
C ILE A 314 -25.27 -16.61 -22.08
N ASP A 315 -24.71 -16.03 -21.04
CA ASP A 315 -24.88 -14.62 -20.71
C ASP A 315 -23.73 -13.82 -21.34
N TYR A 316 -24.05 -13.05 -22.37
CA TYR A 316 -23.08 -12.24 -23.12
C TYR A 316 -22.49 -11.10 -22.30
N PHE A 317 -23.17 -10.63 -21.26
CA PHE A 317 -22.67 -9.54 -20.44
C PHE A 317 -21.54 -10.03 -19.53
N SER A 318 -21.79 -11.11 -18.79
CA SER A 318 -20.81 -11.71 -17.88
C SER A 318 -19.81 -12.64 -18.56
N GLY A 319 -20.11 -13.12 -19.78
CA GLY A 319 -19.32 -14.15 -20.45
C GLY A 319 -19.48 -15.53 -19.81
N THR A 320 -20.61 -15.79 -19.15
CA THR A 320 -20.86 -17.06 -18.46
C THR A 320 -21.65 -18.01 -19.35
N ILE A 321 -21.13 -19.21 -19.58
CA ILE A 321 -21.83 -20.31 -20.23
C ILE A 321 -22.39 -21.25 -19.17
N VAL A 322 -23.68 -21.57 -19.25
CA VAL A 322 -24.35 -22.59 -18.42
C VAL A 322 -24.61 -23.81 -19.30
N LEU A 323 -24.03 -24.94 -18.94
CA LEU A 323 -24.22 -26.21 -19.63
C LEU A 323 -25.52 -26.90 -19.18
N SER A 324 -26.19 -27.59 -20.09
CA SER A 324 -27.35 -28.44 -19.79
C SER A 324 -26.90 -29.76 -19.10
N GLU A 325 -27.75 -30.34 -18.25
CA GLU A 325 -27.43 -31.51 -17.39
C GLU A 325 -27.02 -32.80 -18.12
N ASP A 326 -27.31 -32.93 -19.42
CA ASP A 326 -27.06 -34.14 -20.22
C ASP A 326 -25.61 -34.23 -20.80
N ILE A 327 -24.71 -33.33 -20.40
CA ILE A 327 -23.33 -33.33 -20.90
C ILE A 327 -22.44 -34.18 -19.99
N ASP A 328 -21.85 -35.24 -20.56
CA ASP A 328 -20.77 -36.04 -19.93
C ASP A 328 -19.76 -35.14 -19.19
N PRO A 329 -19.64 -35.24 -17.85
CA PRO A 329 -18.77 -34.41 -17.03
C PRO A 329 -17.28 -34.48 -17.37
N ASN A 330 -16.83 -35.54 -18.08
CA ASN A 330 -15.41 -35.78 -18.37
C ASN A 330 -14.99 -35.35 -19.79
N ALA A 331 -15.85 -34.66 -20.54
CA ALA A 331 -15.56 -34.29 -21.92
C ALA A 331 -14.84 -32.94 -22.06
N ASP A 332 -13.75 -32.91 -22.84
CA ASP A 332 -13.05 -31.66 -23.18
C ASP A 332 -13.94 -30.71 -23.98
N LEU A 333 -14.08 -29.49 -23.48
CA LEU A 333 -14.81 -28.40 -24.10
C LEU A 333 -13.84 -27.34 -24.65
N LYS A 334 -14.04 -26.93 -25.90
CA LYS A 334 -13.33 -25.82 -26.53
C LYS A 334 -14.32 -24.72 -26.88
N VAL A 335 -14.08 -23.50 -26.39
CA VAL A 335 -14.90 -22.33 -26.69
C VAL A 335 -14.08 -21.31 -27.47
N ILE A 336 -14.63 -20.82 -28.58
CA ILE A 336 -14.07 -19.72 -29.38
C ILE A 336 -15.09 -18.58 -29.33
N TYR A 337 -14.67 -17.35 -29.07
CA TYR A 337 -15.58 -16.20 -28.98
C TYR A 337 -14.85 -14.89 -29.25
N ASP A 338 -15.60 -13.85 -29.62
CA ASP A 338 -15.10 -12.48 -29.76
C ASP A 338 -15.61 -11.62 -28.60
N LYS A 339 -14.86 -10.57 -28.22
CA LYS A 339 -15.24 -9.63 -27.16
C LYS A 339 -15.10 -8.18 -27.60
N HIS A 340 -15.99 -7.31 -27.12
CA HIS A 340 -15.83 -5.87 -27.31
C HIS A 340 -14.64 -5.34 -26.48
N GLN A 341 -13.73 -4.61 -27.10
CA GLN A 341 -12.67 -3.90 -26.38
C GLN A 341 -13.24 -2.60 -25.80
N ILE A 342 -13.14 -2.43 -24.47
CA ILE A 342 -13.78 -1.31 -23.74
C ILE A 342 -13.01 0.00 -23.95
N VAL A 343 -11.68 -0.04 -24.07
CA VAL A 343 -10.84 1.15 -24.28
C VAL A 343 -9.64 0.81 -25.17
N THR A 344 -9.46 1.53 -26.27
CA THR A 344 -8.23 1.56 -27.06
C THR A 344 -7.92 2.99 -27.47
N PHE A 345 -6.78 3.52 -27.05
CA PHE A 345 -6.36 4.90 -27.34
C PHE A 345 -5.62 5.06 -28.68
N ASP A 346 -5.37 3.95 -29.37
CA ASP A 346 -4.71 3.93 -30.67
C ASP A 346 -5.70 3.96 -31.82
N LYS A 347 -5.39 4.75 -32.84
CA LYS A 347 -6.18 4.82 -34.07
C LYS A 347 -5.72 3.73 -35.02
N LYS A 348 -6.60 2.76 -35.29
CA LYS A 348 -6.39 1.67 -36.26
C LYS A 348 -7.08 2.00 -37.58
N THR A 349 -6.32 1.98 -38.67
CA THR A 349 -6.84 2.21 -40.03
C THR A 349 -6.56 1.00 -40.89
N ILE A 350 -7.61 0.38 -41.42
CA ILE A 350 -7.52 -0.71 -42.41
C ILE A 350 -8.06 -0.19 -43.73
N LEU A 351 -7.23 -0.25 -44.76
CA LEU A 351 -7.61 0.05 -46.14
C LEU A 351 -7.31 -1.17 -46.98
N GLY A 352 -8.30 -1.66 -47.72
CA GLY A 352 -8.16 -2.91 -48.44
C GLY A 352 -8.86 -2.90 -49.78
N VAL A 353 -8.30 -3.64 -50.73
CA VAL A 353 -8.96 -4.00 -51.97
C VAL A 353 -8.89 -5.51 -52.16
N ARG A 354 -10.02 -6.11 -52.52
CA ARG A 354 -10.10 -7.49 -52.97
C ARG A 354 -10.72 -7.51 -54.35
N SER A 355 -10.02 -8.14 -55.29
CA SER A 355 -10.50 -8.38 -56.64
C SER A 355 -10.69 -9.87 -56.84
N GLN A 356 -11.85 -10.28 -57.33
CA GLN A 356 -12.13 -11.68 -57.65
C GLN A 356 -12.56 -11.77 -59.11
N MET A 357 -12.04 -12.77 -59.82
CA MET A 357 -12.44 -13.12 -61.17
C MET A 357 -12.95 -14.55 -61.16
N ASP A 358 -14.23 -14.71 -61.49
CA ASP A 358 -14.88 -16.01 -61.59
C ASP A 358 -14.70 -16.59 -62.99
N PHE A 359 -14.44 -17.90 -63.08
CA PHE A 359 -14.38 -18.65 -64.33
C PHE A 359 -15.26 -19.90 -64.25
N GLY A 360 -16.49 -19.78 -64.75
CA GLY A 360 -17.56 -20.76 -64.57
C GLY A 360 -18.36 -20.49 -63.30
N GLU A 361 -19.22 -21.44 -62.91
CA GLU A 361 -20.12 -21.25 -61.75
C GLU A 361 -19.45 -21.61 -60.41
N LYS A 362 -18.37 -22.39 -60.43
CA LYS A 362 -17.79 -23.00 -59.22
C LYS A 362 -16.31 -22.68 -59.00
N SER A 363 -15.66 -22.01 -59.95
CA SER A 363 -14.23 -21.71 -59.90
C SER A 363 -13.93 -20.22 -59.95
N PHE A 364 -12.93 -19.78 -59.20
CA PHE A 364 -12.52 -18.38 -59.12
C PHE A 364 -11.03 -18.23 -58.80
N ILE A 365 -10.49 -17.06 -59.13
CA ILE A 365 -9.22 -16.56 -58.59
C ILE A 365 -9.46 -15.20 -57.95
N GLY A 366 -8.93 -15.01 -56.75
CA GLY A 366 -9.00 -13.79 -55.98
C GLY A 366 -7.61 -13.27 -55.65
N GLY A 367 -7.51 -11.95 -55.59
CA GLY A 367 -6.35 -11.23 -55.09
C GLY A 367 -6.81 -10.25 -54.03
N THR A 368 -6.05 -10.16 -52.94
CA THR A 368 -6.33 -9.27 -51.82
C THR A 368 -5.09 -8.44 -51.54
N ALA A 369 -5.26 -7.14 -51.30
CA ALA A 369 -4.22 -6.26 -50.79
C ALA A 369 -4.81 -5.41 -49.67
N LEU A 370 -4.21 -5.46 -48.48
CA LEU A 370 -4.64 -4.76 -47.28
C LEU A 370 -3.48 -3.96 -46.72
N TYR A 371 -3.74 -2.71 -46.38
CA TYR A 371 -2.87 -1.83 -45.63
C TYR A 371 -3.48 -1.60 -44.25
N TYR A 372 -2.75 -2.00 -43.22
CA TYR A 372 -3.07 -1.77 -41.82
C TYR A 372 -2.08 -0.74 -41.26
N ASN A 373 -2.59 0.32 -40.65
CA ASN A 373 -1.79 1.31 -39.96
C ASN A 373 -2.39 1.62 -38.59
N GLN A 374 -1.60 1.39 -37.56
CA GLN A 374 -1.88 1.81 -36.20
C GLN A 374 -1.09 3.09 -35.91
N SER A 375 -1.74 4.08 -35.32
CA SER A 375 -1.10 5.32 -34.90
C SER A 375 -1.54 5.70 -33.50
N ILE A 376 -0.63 6.25 -32.74
CA ILE A 376 -0.80 6.65 -31.34
C ILE A 376 -0.58 8.15 -31.19
N MET A 377 -1.08 8.73 -30.10
CA MET A 377 -0.99 10.17 -29.85
C MET A 377 0.37 10.61 -29.34
N ASN A 378 1.03 9.78 -28.52
CA ASN A 378 2.36 9.99 -27.96
C ASN A 378 3.40 9.14 -28.71
N GLU A 379 4.55 9.72 -29.04
CA GLU A 379 5.66 9.03 -29.73
C GLU A 379 6.70 8.44 -28.74
N LYS A 380 6.62 8.78 -27.44
CA LYS A 380 7.31 8.04 -26.37
C LYS A 380 6.49 6.79 -26.05
N VAL A 381 6.94 5.62 -26.51
CA VAL A 381 6.32 4.33 -26.22
C VAL A 381 7.29 3.36 -25.59
N GLU A 382 6.77 2.57 -24.67
CA GLU A 382 7.48 1.44 -24.07
C GLU A 382 7.55 0.25 -25.04
N VAL A 383 8.58 -0.60 -24.85
CA VAL A 383 8.72 -1.85 -25.60
C VAL A 383 7.50 -2.75 -25.37
N GLY A 384 6.88 -3.22 -26.46
CA GLY A 384 5.65 -4.02 -26.46
C GLY A 384 4.39 -3.23 -26.79
N TYR A 385 4.43 -1.90 -26.74
CA TYR A 385 3.32 -1.00 -27.08
C TYR A 385 3.56 -0.23 -28.38
N GLU A 386 4.52 -0.64 -29.19
CA GLU A 386 4.83 0.02 -30.46
C GLU A 386 3.65 -0.09 -31.43
N PRO A 387 3.32 0.99 -32.15
CA PRO A 387 2.34 0.90 -33.21
C PRO A 387 2.93 0.09 -34.36
N MET A 388 2.11 -0.70 -35.06
CA MET A 388 2.57 -1.45 -36.23
C MET A 388 1.93 -0.94 -37.52
N ARG A 389 2.65 -1.15 -38.62
CA ARG A 389 2.16 -0.87 -39.97
C ARG A 389 2.43 -2.07 -40.86
N ASN A 390 1.38 -2.72 -41.33
CA ASN A 390 1.49 -3.94 -42.12
C ASN A 390 0.89 -3.74 -43.51
N PHE A 391 1.56 -4.27 -44.52
CA PHE A 391 0.96 -4.46 -45.84
C PHE A 391 0.82 -5.95 -46.11
N ILE A 392 -0.40 -6.41 -46.27
CA ILE A 392 -0.73 -7.82 -46.54
C ILE A 392 -1.16 -7.91 -47.99
N TRP A 393 -0.63 -8.86 -48.73
CA TRP A 393 -1.18 -9.21 -50.03
C TRP A 393 -1.30 -10.72 -50.15
N GLY A 394 -2.31 -11.18 -50.89
CA GLY A 394 -2.58 -12.59 -51.05
C GLY A 394 -3.31 -12.91 -52.33
N LEU A 395 -3.17 -14.16 -52.75
CA LEU A 395 -3.85 -14.77 -53.88
C LEU A 395 -4.54 -16.03 -53.38
N ASN A 396 -5.82 -16.16 -53.69
CA ASN A 396 -6.57 -17.37 -53.42
C ASN A 396 -7.26 -17.85 -54.69
N GLY A 397 -7.47 -19.15 -54.82
CA GLY A 397 -8.12 -19.68 -55.99
C GLY A 397 -8.76 -21.02 -55.69
N ARG A 398 -9.94 -21.21 -56.27
CA ARG A 398 -10.65 -22.49 -56.23
C ARG A 398 -10.92 -22.91 -57.65
N PHE A 399 -10.51 -24.12 -58.00
CA PHE A 399 -10.88 -24.79 -59.23
C PHE A 399 -11.76 -26.00 -58.88
N GLN A 400 -13.01 -26.00 -59.35
CA GLN A 400 -13.92 -27.10 -59.15
C GLN A 400 -14.54 -27.52 -60.49
N GLN A 401 -14.41 -28.81 -60.79
CA GLN A 401 -14.94 -29.43 -61.99
C GLN A 401 -15.72 -30.70 -61.64
N ASP A 402 -16.94 -30.80 -62.16
CA ASP A 402 -17.72 -32.02 -62.06
C ASP A 402 -17.12 -33.07 -63.01
N LEU A 403 -17.02 -34.32 -62.56
CA LEU A 403 -16.46 -35.46 -63.31
C LEU A 403 -17.52 -36.54 -63.59
N PRO A 404 -18.51 -36.27 -64.48
CA PRO A 404 -19.58 -37.23 -64.78
C PRO A 404 -19.07 -38.58 -65.26
N SER A 405 -17.93 -38.61 -65.96
CA SER A 405 -17.31 -39.85 -66.43
C SER A 405 -16.79 -40.73 -65.29
N MET A 406 -16.33 -40.12 -64.20
CA MET A 406 -15.92 -40.84 -62.99
C MET A 406 -17.14 -41.41 -62.27
N THR A 407 -18.18 -40.59 -62.10
CA THR A 407 -19.48 -41.00 -61.54
C THR A 407 -20.05 -42.20 -62.29
N ARG A 408 -20.10 -42.12 -63.63
CA ARG A 408 -20.56 -43.22 -64.50
C ARG A 408 -19.65 -44.45 -64.48
N THR A 409 -18.38 -44.32 -64.11
CA THR A 409 -17.46 -45.45 -63.97
C THR A 409 -17.63 -46.13 -62.61
N LEU A 410 -17.88 -45.35 -61.56
CA LEU A 410 -18.23 -45.83 -60.23
C LEU A 410 -19.58 -46.55 -60.22
N ASP A 411 -20.58 -46.04 -60.95
CA ASP A 411 -21.90 -46.68 -61.14
C ASP A 411 -21.84 -48.05 -61.83
N LYS A 412 -20.74 -48.37 -62.51
CA LYS A 412 -20.56 -49.68 -63.19
C LYS A 412 -19.98 -50.75 -62.28
N LEU A 413 -19.54 -50.40 -61.07
CA LEU A 413 -19.06 -51.35 -60.09
C LEU A 413 -20.27 -52.02 -59.39
N PRO A 414 -20.36 -53.36 -59.38
CA PRO A 414 -21.46 -54.03 -58.71
C PRO A 414 -21.45 -53.70 -57.19
N MET A 415 -22.63 -53.42 -56.64
CA MET A 415 -22.91 -52.97 -55.25
C MET A 415 -22.82 -51.45 -54.96
N ILE A 416 -22.56 -50.59 -55.94
CA ILE A 416 -22.50 -49.12 -55.74
C ILE A 416 -23.43 -48.41 -56.73
N GLU A 417 -24.38 -47.61 -56.23
CA GLU A 417 -25.21 -46.69 -57.02
C GLU A 417 -24.92 -45.26 -56.56
N THR A 418 -24.49 -44.38 -57.46
CA THR A 418 -24.15 -42.99 -57.13
C THR A 418 -25.26 -42.02 -57.57
N GLU A 419 -25.94 -41.43 -56.59
CA GLU A 419 -27.00 -40.43 -56.85
C GLU A 419 -26.45 -39.00 -57.04
N LYS A 420 -25.20 -38.76 -56.64
CA LYS A 420 -24.55 -37.44 -56.68
C LYS A 420 -23.34 -37.46 -57.61
N LEU A 421 -23.21 -36.41 -58.40
CA LEU A 421 -22.07 -36.19 -59.29
C LEU A 421 -20.75 -36.13 -58.49
N SER A 422 -19.75 -36.86 -58.97
CA SER A 422 -18.38 -36.79 -58.45
C SER A 422 -17.76 -35.46 -58.86
N THR A 423 -17.12 -34.77 -57.93
CA THR A 423 -16.49 -33.47 -58.19
C THR A 423 -15.03 -33.48 -57.80
N PHE A 424 -14.18 -32.92 -58.65
CA PHE A 424 -12.79 -32.61 -58.31
C PHE A 424 -12.71 -31.14 -57.91
N SER A 425 -12.19 -30.86 -56.73
CA SER A 425 -11.93 -29.50 -56.25
C SER A 425 -10.49 -29.37 -55.80
N PHE A 426 -9.83 -28.33 -56.27
CA PHE A 426 -8.52 -27.89 -55.82
C PHE A 426 -8.65 -26.45 -55.32
N GLU A 427 -8.20 -26.21 -54.10
CA GLU A 427 -8.16 -24.87 -53.52
C GLU A 427 -6.74 -24.58 -53.05
N GLY A 428 -6.30 -23.35 -53.30
CA GLY A 428 -4.99 -22.86 -52.88
C GLY A 428 -5.10 -21.41 -52.42
N GLU A 429 -4.40 -21.10 -51.35
CA GLU A 429 -4.25 -19.75 -50.84
C GLU A 429 -2.77 -19.48 -50.56
N PHE A 430 -2.33 -18.28 -50.92
CA PHE A 430 -1.03 -17.73 -50.61
C PHE A 430 -1.23 -16.32 -50.07
N ALA A 431 -0.65 -16.02 -48.92
CA ALA A 431 -0.65 -14.66 -48.38
C ALA A 431 0.74 -14.33 -47.83
N GLN A 432 1.19 -13.11 -48.06
CA GLN A 432 2.41 -12.56 -47.51
C GLN A 432 2.11 -11.27 -46.76
N ILE A 433 2.73 -11.13 -45.59
CA ILE A 433 2.71 -9.92 -44.79
C ILE A 433 4.08 -9.25 -44.93
N LEU A 434 4.10 -7.96 -45.25
CA LEU A 434 5.25 -7.08 -45.16
C LEU A 434 5.08 -6.21 -43.91
N PRO A 435 5.64 -6.64 -42.76
CA PRO A 435 5.46 -5.92 -41.51
C PRO A 435 6.47 -4.77 -41.39
N ASN A 436 6.00 -3.65 -40.84
CA ASN A 436 6.84 -2.65 -40.20
C ASN A 436 6.44 -2.62 -38.70
N PRO A 437 7.20 -3.29 -37.83
CA PRO A 437 6.82 -3.47 -36.43
C PRO A 437 6.87 -2.18 -35.61
N ASN A 438 7.65 -1.17 -36.05
CA ASN A 438 7.71 0.14 -35.40
C ASN A 438 7.99 1.26 -36.41
N PRO A 439 6.99 2.12 -36.74
CA PRO A 439 7.15 3.26 -37.63
C PRO A 439 7.67 4.54 -36.96
N ILE A 440 7.84 4.57 -35.63
CA ILE A 440 8.29 5.77 -34.88
C ILE A 440 9.79 5.93 -35.04
N ASN A 441 10.27 7.12 -35.41
CA ASN A 441 11.71 7.37 -35.62
C ASN A 441 12.14 8.66 -34.94
N ASN A 442 13.34 8.69 -34.37
CA ASN A 442 13.93 9.90 -33.78
C ASN A 442 15.26 10.23 -34.47
N LYS A 443 15.22 11.17 -35.43
CA LYS A 443 16.41 11.57 -36.20
C LYS A 443 17.47 12.27 -35.35
N ALA A 444 17.05 12.95 -34.28
CA ALA A 444 17.95 13.73 -33.44
C ALA A 444 18.81 12.86 -32.52
N THR A 445 18.33 11.66 -32.16
CA THR A 445 19.11 10.65 -31.42
C THR A 445 19.91 9.72 -32.34
N GLY A 446 19.71 9.81 -33.66
CA GLY A 446 20.33 8.92 -34.65
C GLY A 446 19.56 7.64 -34.93
N ASP A 447 18.32 7.53 -34.43
CA ASP A 447 17.49 6.33 -34.52
C ASP A 447 16.47 6.45 -35.66
N TYR A 448 16.85 5.91 -36.82
CA TYR A 448 16.09 6.07 -38.07
C TYR A 448 15.10 4.94 -38.37
N ASN A 449 15.09 3.85 -37.58
CA ASN A 449 14.38 2.61 -37.90
C ASN A 449 13.61 2.03 -36.70
N GLY A 450 12.71 2.80 -36.09
CA GLY A 450 11.98 2.39 -34.89
C GLY A 450 12.69 2.84 -33.62
N VAL A 451 11.97 3.54 -32.74
CA VAL A 451 12.38 3.83 -31.35
C VAL A 451 11.29 3.34 -30.41
N ALA A 452 11.72 2.66 -29.37
CA ALA A 452 10.91 2.33 -28.19
C ALA A 452 11.80 2.46 -26.96
N PHE A 453 11.19 2.81 -25.84
CA PHE A 453 11.87 3.02 -24.57
C PHE A 453 11.75 1.74 -23.75
N ILE A 454 12.87 1.27 -23.21
CA ILE A 454 12.83 0.23 -22.16
C ILE A 454 12.46 0.88 -20.83
N ASP A 455 13.05 2.05 -20.57
CA ASP A 455 12.69 3.00 -19.51
C ASP A 455 13.08 4.40 -20.01
N ASP A 456 12.28 5.41 -19.69
CA ASP A 456 12.51 6.82 -19.99
C ASP A 456 12.74 7.68 -18.74
N PHE A 457 12.82 7.04 -17.57
CA PHE A 457 13.02 7.59 -16.24
C PHE A 457 11.98 8.59 -15.73
N GLU A 458 10.88 8.81 -16.46
CA GLU A 458 9.85 9.78 -16.04
C GLU A 458 9.09 9.27 -14.81
N GLY A 459 8.87 7.95 -14.75
CA GLY A 459 8.25 7.25 -13.62
C GLY A 459 9.20 6.91 -12.48
N SER A 460 10.49 7.28 -12.55
CA SER A 460 11.47 6.84 -11.56
C SER A 460 11.34 7.51 -10.18
N LYS A 461 10.76 8.72 -10.12
CA LYS A 461 10.57 9.45 -8.84
C LYS A 461 9.30 8.93 -8.17
N ARG A 462 9.42 8.17 -7.08
CA ARG A 462 8.28 7.87 -6.19
C ARG A 462 8.14 9.02 -5.19
N THR A 463 6.94 9.55 -5.03
CA THR A 463 6.70 10.70 -4.16
C THR A 463 5.49 10.50 -3.26
N THR A 464 5.67 10.70 -1.98
CA THR A 464 4.59 10.92 -1.01
C THR A 464 4.48 12.43 -0.79
N SER A 465 3.35 13.03 -1.16
CA SER A 465 3.16 14.48 -1.03
C SER A 465 2.51 14.81 0.30
N ILE A 466 3.09 15.76 1.04
CA ILE A 466 2.52 16.27 2.28
C ILE A 466 1.68 17.52 1.97
N PRO A 467 0.46 17.64 2.53
CA PRO A 467 -0.42 18.76 2.21
C PRO A 467 0.19 20.12 2.61
N ILE A 468 0.00 21.12 1.75
CA ILE A 468 0.43 22.51 2.03
C ILE A 468 -0.72 23.38 2.56
N LEU A 469 -1.96 22.88 2.54
CA LEU A 469 -3.11 23.66 2.96
C LEU A 469 -3.22 23.69 4.49
N ARG A 470 -3.41 24.88 5.07
CA ARG A 470 -3.52 25.17 6.51
C ARG A 470 -4.40 24.16 7.24
N ARG A 471 -5.57 23.87 6.67
CA ARG A 471 -6.61 23.02 7.28
C ARG A 471 -6.16 21.60 7.60
N PHE A 472 -5.07 21.11 7.01
CA PHE A 472 -4.54 19.77 7.29
C PHE A 472 -3.51 19.78 8.42
N TRP A 473 -3.09 20.95 8.86
CA TRP A 473 -2.13 21.13 9.93
C TRP A 473 -2.84 21.53 11.21
N ARG A 474 -2.33 21.03 12.33
CA ARG A 474 -2.74 21.39 13.69
C ARG A 474 -1.54 21.84 14.49
N GLU A 475 -1.80 22.49 15.61
CA GLU A 475 -0.75 22.75 16.58
C GLU A 475 -0.21 21.42 17.13
N SER A 476 1.12 21.29 17.21
CA SER A 476 1.75 20.04 17.61
C SER A 476 1.93 19.85 19.12
N SER A 477 2.11 18.61 19.56
CA SER A 477 2.66 18.29 20.88
C SER A 477 4.12 18.73 21.04
N ALA A 478 4.56 18.84 22.30
CA ALA A 478 5.94 19.19 22.61
C ALA A 478 6.93 18.12 22.11
N PRO A 479 7.98 18.49 21.36
CA PRO A 479 8.99 17.54 20.91
C PRO A 479 9.82 17.02 22.09
N VAL A 480 10.38 15.83 21.93
CA VAL A 480 11.32 15.21 22.87
C VAL A 480 12.73 15.73 22.63
N ASP A 481 13.41 16.11 23.72
CA ASP A 481 14.85 16.40 23.71
C ASP A 481 15.62 15.08 23.62
N ILE A 482 16.32 14.87 22.51
CA ILE A 482 17.08 13.65 22.18
C ILE A 482 18.11 13.32 23.27
N SER A 483 18.69 14.33 23.94
CA SER A 483 19.73 14.11 24.95
C SER A 483 19.17 13.65 26.29
N THR A 484 17.93 13.99 26.62
CA THR A 484 17.31 13.70 27.91
C THR A 484 16.13 12.74 27.85
N GLY A 485 15.58 12.48 26.65
CA GLY A 485 14.37 11.70 26.43
C GLY A 485 13.09 12.34 26.98
N LYS A 486 13.12 13.64 27.31
CA LYS A 486 11.97 14.35 27.91
C LYS A 486 11.38 15.37 26.95
N SER A 487 10.07 15.53 26.98
CA SER A 487 9.38 16.57 26.22
C SER A 487 9.86 17.97 26.62
N LEU A 488 9.98 18.86 25.63
CA LEU A 488 10.28 20.26 25.85
C LEU A 488 9.18 20.93 26.67
N LYS A 489 9.57 21.92 27.47
CA LYS A 489 8.62 22.64 28.33
C LYS A 489 7.61 23.41 27.48
N GLN A 490 6.32 23.22 27.73
CA GLN A 490 5.23 23.94 27.06
C GLN A 490 5.35 25.46 27.18
N ARG A 491 5.82 25.99 28.33
CA ARG A 491 6.06 27.43 28.51
C ARG A 491 7.15 28.02 27.59
N LYS A 492 7.96 27.18 26.94
CA LYS A 492 8.92 27.59 25.90
C LYS A 492 8.36 27.52 24.48
N ARG A 493 7.05 27.27 24.34
CA ARG A 493 6.37 27.28 23.04
C ARG A 493 6.16 28.73 22.55
N GLY A 494 6.73 29.09 21.40
CA GLY A 494 6.52 30.38 20.75
C GLY A 494 5.13 30.49 20.10
N LYS A 495 4.77 31.67 19.61
CA LYS A 495 3.53 31.88 18.83
C LYS A 495 3.84 31.57 17.37
N LEU A 496 3.13 30.60 16.78
CA LEU A 496 3.24 30.22 15.38
C LEU A 496 1.86 30.27 14.74
N ARG A 497 1.76 31.04 13.66
CA ARG A 497 0.57 31.10 12.81
C ARG A 497 0.92 30.46 11.47
N TRP A 498 0.03 29.64 10.92
CA TRP A 498 0.22 29.01 9.63
C TRP A 498 -1.01 29.23 8.76
N PHE A 499 -0.81 29.69 7.53
CA PHE A 499 -1.93 30.02 6.66
C PHE A 499 -1.57 29.96 5.18
N ASN A 500 -2.59 29.81 4.33
CA ASN A 500 -2.46 30.01 2.89
C ASN A 500 -2.98 31.41 2.55
N PRO A 501 -2.22 32.21 1.79
CA PRO A 501 -2.73 33.49 1.27
C PRO A 501 -3.96 33.27 0.39
N PHE A 502 -4.98 34.12 0.52
CA PHE A 502 -6.19 34.07 -0.31
C PHE A 502 -5.86 34.16 -1.81
N VAL A 503 -4.91 35.04 -2.18
CA VAL A 503 -4.41 35.13 -3.55
C VAL A 503 -3.24 34.18 -3.71
N GLN A 504 -3.47 33.11 -4.46
CA GLN A 504 -2.45 32.13 -4.80
C GLN A 504 -1.28 32.76 -5.56
N ILE A 505 -0.09 32.20 -5.39
CA ILE A 505 1.12 32.65 -6.07
C ILE A 505 1.15 32.06 -7.48
N ARG A 506 1.63 32.81 -8.46
CA ARG A 506 1.84 32.24 -9.80
C ARG A 506 2.88 31.13 -9.73
N THR A 507 2.55 29.95 -10.24
CA THR A 507 3.41 28.77 -10.20
C THR A 507 4.78 29.06 -10.83
N ARG A 508 4.82 29.88 -11.89
CA ARG A 508 6.06 30.29 -12.58
C ARG A 508 6.94 31.29 -11.81
N ASP A 509 6.46 31.86 -10.72
CA ASP A 509 7.29 32.66 -9.83
C ASP A 509 8.07 31.78 -8.83
N ILE A 510 7.57 30.56 -8.59
CA ILE A 510 8.24 29.51 -7.81
C ILE A 510 9.11 28.65 -8.74
N TRP A 511 8.52 28.08 -9.80
CA TRP A 511 9.18 27.23 -10.81
C TRP A 511 9.09 27.84 -12.22
N PRO A 512 10.02 28.71 -12.62
CA PRO A 512 9.95 29.44 -13.90
C PRO A 512 9.93 28.57 -15.16
N ASN A 513 10.49 27.35 -15.07
CA ASN A 513 10.61 26.38 -16.16
C ASN A 513 9.37 25.50 -16.31
N LEU A 514 8.50 25.42 -15.30
CA LEU A 514 7.32 24.56 -15.34
C LEU A 514 6.34 25.03 -16.43
N SER A 515 5.89 24.08 -17.25
CA SER A 515 4.87 24.33 -18.26
C SER A 515 3.50 24.49 -17.58
N THR A 516 2.88 25.66 -17.77
CA THR A 516 1.59 25.99 -17.17
C THR A 516 0.58 26.43 -18.21
N SER A 517 -0.69 26.16 -17.96
CA SER A 517 -1.80 26.51 -18.84
C SER A 517 -3.10 26.63 -18.05
N ILE A 518 -4.02 27.47 -18.54
CA ILE A 518 -5.36 27.63 -17.97
C ILE A 518 -6.14 26.32 -18.06
N GLN A 519 -6.00 25.57 -19.16
CA GLN A 519 -6.67 24.29 -19.38
C GLN A 519 -6.19 23.23 -18.38
N ALA A 520 -4.91 23.28 -18.00
CA ALA A 520 -4.31 22.41 -16.99
C ALA A 520 -4.61 22.84 -15.55
N GLN A 521 -5.23 24.02 -15.35
CA GLN A 521 -5.55 24.59 -14.04
C GLN A 521 -4.34 24.69 -13.08
N ASN A 522 -3.15 24.98 -13.62
CA ASN A 522 -1.89 24.96 -12.85
C ASN A 522 -1.09 26.28 -12.92
N GLU A 523 -1.72 27.40 -13.32
CA GLU A 523 -1.06 28.71 -13.41
C GLU A 523 -0.71 29.31 -12.04
N THR A 524 -1.44 28.91 -11.00
CA THR A 524 -1.26 29.33 -9.62
C THR A 524 -1.04 28.13 -8.69
N THR A 525 -0.41 28.38 -7.55
CA THR A 525 -0.06 27.39 -6.54
C THR A 525 -0.32 27.98 -5.15
N ASP A 526 -0.94 27.19 -4.28
CA ASP A 526 -1.04 27.49 -2.87
C ASP A 526 0.31 27.31 -2.17
N ILE A 527 0.62 28.22 -1.25
CA ILE A 527 1.80 28.12 -0.38
C ILE A 527 1.35 28.22 1.07
N MET A 528 2.14 27.66 1.99
CA MET A 528 1.94 27.82 3.43
C MET A 528 2.92 28.87 3.94
N ILE A 529 2.42 29.87 4.64
CA ILE A 529 3.24 30.86 5.34
C ILE A 529 3.26 30.49 6.81
N LEU A 530 4.46 30.36 7.38
CA LEU A 530 4.73 30.21 8.79
C LEU A 530 5.17 31.57 9.35
N ASP A 531 4.30 32.17 10.16
CA ASP A 531 4.53 33.43 10.86
C ASP A 531 4.81 33.14 12.34
N TYR A 532 6.11 33.17 12.68
CA TYR A 532 6.61 32.92 14.01
C TYR A 532 6.88 34.22 14.76
N SER A 533 6.58 34.24 16.06
CA SER A 533 7.01 35.28 16.99
C SER A 533 7.21 34.73 18.41
N LYS A 534 8.22 35.24 19.13
CA LYS A 534 8.35 34.98 20.58
C LYS A 534 7.22 35.63 21.37
N ARG A 535 6.80 34.96 22.45
CA ARG A 535 5.88 35.52 23.45
C ARG A 535 6.64 36.43 24.43
N ALA A 536 5.96 37.40 25.04
CA ALA A 536 6.65 38.42 25.84
C ALA A 536 7.31 37.83 27.11
N HIS A 537 6.76 36.77 27.69
CA HIS A 537 7.39 36.05 28.81
C HIS A 537 8.68 35.32 28.42
N GLN A 538 8.96 35.19 27.12
CA GLN A 538 10.13 34.50 26.57
C GLN A 538 11.26 35.46 26.18
N ALA A 539 11.13 36.77 26.41
CA ALA A 539 12.13 37.77 26.02
C ALA A 539 13.55 37.48 26.53
N ASN A 540 13.68 36.80 27.69
CA ASN A 540 14.97 36.41 28.28
C ASN A 540 15.30 34.92 28.12
N VAL A 541 14.52 34.18 27.31
CA VAL A 541 14.77 32.77 27.01
C VAL A 541 15.68 32.69 25.79
N PRO A 542 16.77 31.89 25.83
CA PRO A 542 17.63 31.67 24.67
C PRO A 542 16.84 31.22 23.43
N ASP A 543 17.21 31.74 22.26
CA ASP A 543 16.47 31.53 21.00
C ASP A 543 16.38 30.05 20.61
N ASP A 544 17.43 29.28 20.89
CA ASP A 544 17.52 27.84 20.65
C ASP A 544 16.62 27.00 21.56
N SER A 545 16.18 27.56 22.69
CA SER A 545 15.31 26.92 23.67
C SER A 545 13.83 27.13 23.37
N VAL A 546 13.49 28.16 22.61
CA VAL A 546 12.10 28.44 22.19
C VAL A 546 11.78 27.60 20.97
N TRP A 547 10.61 26.99 20.96
CA TRP A 547 10.17 26.12 19.88
C TRP A 547 8.74 26.45 19.50
N ALA A 548 8.36 26.27 18.24
CA ALA A 548 6.95 26.26 17.85
C ALA A 548 6.78 25.28 16.70
N GLY A 549 5.70 24.49 16.70
CA GLY A 549 5.53 23.47 15.69
C GLY A 549 4.09 23.15 15.35
N ILE A 550 3.94 22.66 14.12
CA ILE A 550 2.69 22.19 13.55
C ILE A 550 2.83 20.72 13.14
N ILE A 551 1.75 19.97 13.24
CA ILE A 551 1.67 18.54 12.94
C ILE A 551 0.60 18.28 11.87
N THR A 552 0.82 17.28 11.04
CA THR A 552 -0.18 16.71 10.13
C THR A 552 -0.10 15.18 10.17
N PRO A 553 -1.23 14.47 10.19
CA PRO A 553 -1.25 13.03 9.99
C PRO A 553 -1.03 12.69 8.51
N PHE A 554 -0.51 11.49 8.26
CA PHE A 554 -0.43 10.87 6.94
C PHE A 554 -1.68 10.03 6.68
N TYR A 555 -1.93 9.74 5.40
CA TYR A 555 -2.90 8.71 5.05
C TYR A 555 -2.29 7.33 5.29
N SER A 556 -3.12 6.35 5.66
CA SER A 556 -2.65 4.98 5.96
C SER A 556 -1.81 4.34 4.83
N GLY A 557 -2.13 4.65 3.57
CA GLY A 557 -1.36 4.19 2.40
C GLY A 557 0.08 4.73 2.33
N ASP A 558 0.38 5.80 3.07
CA ASP A 558 1.66 6.50 3.08
C ASP A 558 2.48 6.22 4.35
N TYR A 559 2.08 5.26 5.19
CA TYR A 559 2.85 4.95 6.41
C TYR A 559 4.17 4.24 6.11
N ASP A 560 4.23 3.44 5.03
CA ASP A 560 5.45 2.76 4.61
C ASP A 560 6.32 3.62 3.68
N GLN A 561 7.36 4.19 4.28
CA GLN A 561 8.40 5.00 3.66
C GLN A 561 9.74 4.26 3.56
N THR A 562 9.77 2.92 3.60
CA THR A 562 11.02 2.13 3.52
C THR A 562 11.78 2.28 2.21
N GLN A 563 11.11 2.70 1.14
CA GLN A 563 11.70 2.98 -0.16
C GLN A 563 12.00 4.47 -0.38
N THR A 564 11.66 5.31 0.59
CA THR A 564 11.95 6.73 0.57
C THR A 564 13.42 6.94 0.92
N LYS A 565 14.05 7.87 0.20
CA LYS A 565 15.48 8.21 0.38
C LYS A 565 15.68 9.62 0.88
N PHE A 566 14.80 10.55 0.49
CA PHE A 566 14.96 11.95 0.82
C PHE A 566 13.65 12.54 1.33
N PHE A 567 13.79 13.50 2.25
CA PHE A 567 12.77 14.51 2.49
C PHE A 567 13.13 15.77 1.68
N GLU A 568 12.17 16.31 0.94
CA GLU A 568 12.30 17.50 0.10
C GLU A 568 11.35 18.61 0.57
N ILE A 569 11.87 19.82 0.72
CA ILE A 569 11.09 21.01 1.08
C ILE A 569 11.51 22.22 0.25
N TRP A 570 10.53 22.90 -0.34
CA TRP A 570 10.72 24.18 -1.02
C TRP A 570 10.45 25.34 -0.08
N LEU A 571 11.48 26.09 0.27
CA LEU A 571 11.44 27.20 1.22
C LEU A 571 11.84 28.54 0.59
N GLN A 572 11.22 29.61 1.07
CA GLN A 572 11.68 30.98 0.91
C GLN A 572 11.64 31.69 2.28
N SER A 573 12.65 32.51 2.57
CA SER A 573 12.76 33.27 3.81
C SER A 573 13.49 34.60 3.53
N ALA A 574 13.56 35.48 4.53
CA ALA A 574 14.39 36.68 4.42
C ALA A 574 15.87 36.29 4.18
N PRO A 575 16.63 37.07 3.38
CA PRO A 575 18.04 36.80 3.14
C PRO A 575 18.86 36.82 4.44
N ASN A 576 19.74 35.83 4.62
CA ASN A 576 20.60 35.68 5.81
C ASN A 576 19.83 35.59 7.15
N MET A 577 18.59 35.11 7.12
CA MET A 577 17.81 34.87 8.32
C MET A 577 18.42 33.71 9.13
N GLU A 578 18.78 33.99 10.39
CA GLU A 578 19.10 32.96 11.37
C GLU A 578 17.80 32.30 11.86
N GLY A 579 17.76 30.98 11.77
CA GLY A 579 16.60 30.17 12.11
C GLY A 579 16.86 28.71 11.83
N THR A 580 16.32 27.84 12.67
CA THR A 580 16.41 26.39 12.52
C THR A 580 15.02 25.85 12.24
N ILE A 581 14.93 25.01 11.21
CA ILE A 581 13.75 24.19 10.95
C ILE A 581 14.08 22.75 11.31
N SER A 582 13.17 22.12 12.02
CA SER A 582 13.23 20.73 12.43
C SER A 582 12.06 19.97 11.81
N ILE A 583 12.34 18.78 11.31
CA ILE A 583 11.37 17.88 10.71
C ILE A 583 11.36 16.61 11.54
N ASP A 584 10.18 16.25 12.03
CA ASP A 584 9.96 15.00 12.73
C ASP A 584 9.00 14.13 11.91
N LEU A 585 9.32 12.85 11.72
CA LEU A 585 8.58 11.88 10.91
C LEU A 585 8.43 10.56 11.68
N GLY A 586 7.21 10.13 11.98
CA GLY A 586 6.95 8.88 12.70
C GLY A 586 5.63 8.91 13.45
N GLN A 587 5.55 8.17 14.55
CA GLN A 587 4.46 8.34 15.51
C GLN A 587 4.81 9.49 16.46
N ILE A 588 3.95 10.50 16.49
CA ILE A 588 4.16 11.72 17.26
C ILE A 588 2.92 11.91 18.11
N SER A 589 3.12 12.24 19.37
CA SER A 589 2.03 12.42 20.32
C SER A 589 1.05 13.47 19.82
N GLU A 590 -0.22 13.17 19.99
CA GLU A 590 -1.35 14.03 19.70
C GLU A 590 -1.66 14.99 20.85
N ASP A 591 -1.24 14.62 22.08
CA ASP A 591 -1.33 15.39 23.34
C ASP A 591 -0.65 16.78 23.18
N ARG A 592 -1.42 17.78 22.74
CA ARG A 592 -0.93 19.11 22.34
C ARG A 592 -0.42 19.84 23.57
N ASP A 593 -1.20 19.84 24.64
CA ASP A 593 -0.89 20.57 25.87
C ASP A 593 -0.04 19.75 26.88
N GLY A 594 0.02 18.43 26.72
CA GLY A 594 0.82 17.54 27.56
C GLY A 594 0.13 17.12 28.87
N ASN A 595 -1.19 17.30 28.98
CA ASN A 595 -1.97 16.96 30.18
C ASN A 595 -2.33 15.46 30.25
N GLY A 596 -2.34 14.78 29.09
CA GLY A 596 -2.66 13.36 28.97
C GLY A 596 -4.11 12.93 28.93
N LEU A 597 -4.99 13.88 28.69
CA LEU A 597 -6.42 13.73 28.51
C LEU A 597 -6.72 14.13 27.06
N LEU A 598 -7.65 13.43 26.41
CA LEU A 598 -8.09 13.81 25.07
C LEU A 598 -8.85 15.14 25.18
N ASN A 599 -8.29 16.20 24.58
CA ASN A 599 -9.03 17.43 24.37
C ASN A 599 -9.82 17.35 23.05
N THR A 600 -11.14 17.49 23.12
CA THR A 600 -12.06 17.45 21.99
C THR A 600 -13.30 18.27 22.28
N GLU A 601 -13.79 18.99 21.28
CA GLU A 601 -15.07 19.70 21.34
C GLU A 601 -16.27 18.76 21.15
N ASP A 602 -16.05 17.59 20.54
CA ASP A 602 -17.10 16.58 20.30
C ASP A 602 -17.57 15.96 21.63
N ILE A 603 -18.74 16.38 22.14
CA ILE A 603 -19.25 15.88 23.41
C ILE A 603 -19.97 14.53 23.20
N PRO A 604 -19.70 13.51 24.04
CA PRO A 604 -20.40 12.23 24.01
C PRO A 604 -21.95 12.33 24.02
N VAL A 605 -22.60 11.91 22.92
CA VAL A 605 -24.07 11.82 22.84
C VAL A 605 -24.54 10.37 23.01
N GLY A 606 -25.43 10.12 23.99
CA GLY A 606 -26.13 8.83 24.11
C GLY A 606 -25.25 7.61 24.42
N GLY A 607 -24.06 7.82 25.01
CA GLY A 607 -23.09 6.75 25.31
C GLY A 607 -22.11 6.44 24.18
N LEU A 608 -22.06 7.28 23.14
CA LEU A 608 -21.06 7.25 22.07
C LEU A 608 -19.88 8.19 22.39
N ILE A 609 -18.77 8.09 21.66
CA ILE A 609 -17.57 8.93 21.87
C ILE A 609 -17.80 10.38 21.39
N GLY A 610 -18.84 10.60 20.58
CA GLY A 610 -19.18 11.86 19.93
C GLY A 610 -20.09 11.58 18.73
N ASP A 611 -20.64 12.61 18.09
CA ASP A 611 -21.38 12.48 16.83
C ASP A 611 -20.65 13.10 15.62
N GLY A 612 -19.47 13.69 15.86
CA GLY A 612 -18.59 14.27 14.85
C GLY A 612 -19.13 15.56 14.23
N ILE A 613 -20.15 16.17 14.84
CA ILE A 613 -20.77 17.41 14.41
C ILE A 613 -20.53 18.46 15.50
N LEU A 614 -20.04 19.64 15.11
CA LEU A 614 -19.84 20.73 16.04
C LEU A 614 -21.14 21.51 16.28
N ASP A 615 -21.64 21.45 17.51
CA ASP A 615 -22.74 22.29 17.97
C ASP A 615 -22.25 23.67 18.45
N ASP A 616 -23.14 24.67 18.40
CA ASP A 616 -22.78 26.06 18.77
C ASP A 616 -22.37 26.20 20.26
N GLU A 617 -22.77 25.26 21.11
CA GLU A 617 -22.41 25.22 22.54
C GLU A 617 -21.08 24.50 22.80
N GLU A 618 -20.57 23.75 21.82
CA GLU A 618 -19.33 22.97 21.88
C GLU A 618 -18.11 23.72 21.35
N ASP A 619 -18.34 24.74 20.50
CA ASP A 619 -17.33 25.58 19.84
C ASP A 619 -16.70 26.59 20.84
N ILE A 620 -16.10 26.05 21.90
CA ILE A 620 -15.43 26.75 23.02
C ILE A 620 -13.92 26.49 23.04
N GLY A 621 -13.36 25.98 21.94
CA GLY A 621 -11.94 25.73 21.80
C GLY A 621 -11.47 24.42 22.42
N LEU A 622 -10.24 24.04 22.06
CA LEU A 622 -9.61 22.81 22.56
C LEU A 622 -9.15 22.89 24.02
N ASP A 623 -9.12 24.08 24.63
CA ASP A 623 -8.87 24.22 26.05
C ASP A 623 -10.09 23.84 26.92
N GLY A 624 -11.30 23.91 26.34
CA GLY A 624 -12.55 23.49 26.95
C GLY A 624 -13.20 24.54 27.85
N CYS A 625 -12.90 25.83 27.67
CA CYS A 625 -13.55 26.92 28.39
C CYS A 625 -13.63 28.21 27.56
N SER A 626 -14.69 28.98 27.78
CA SER A 626 -14.86 30.29 27.16
C SER A 626 -13.86 31.35 27.67
N ASP A 627 -13.58 32.36 26.84
CA ASP A 627 -12.87 33.63 27.08
C ASP A 627 -12.72 34.09 28.56
N GLU A 628 -13.82 34.14 29.32
CA GLU A 628 -13.84 34.67 30.70
C GLU A 628 -13.09 33.79 31.72
N ASN A 629 -12.98 32.49 31.44
CA ASN A 629 -12.41 31.47 32.32
C ASN A 629 -11.03 31.01 31.85
N GLU A 630 -10.46 31.61 30.83
CA GLU A 630 -9.13 31.29 30.35
C GLU A 630 -8.04 31.82 31.29
N ASP A 631 -6.93 31.10 31.43
CA ASP A 631 -5.80 31.51 32.27
C ASP A 631 -4.74 32.35 31.51
N GLY A 632 -4.84 32.43 30.19
CA GLY A 632 -3.89 33.06 29.28
C GLY A 632 -2.60 32.27 29.05
N TRP A 633 -2.52 31.06 29.59
CA TRP A 633 -1.44 30.10 29.37
C TRP A 633 -1.84 28.93 28.47
N GLY A 634 -3.08 28.90 28.00
CA GLY A 634 -3.68 27.82 27.21
C GLY A 634 -4.41 26.78 28.06
N SER A 635 -4.87 27.14 29.26
CA SER A 635 -5.68 26.27 30.12
C SER A 635 -6.84 27.05 30.75
N CYS A 636 -7.67 26.35 31.50
CA CYS A 636 -8.86 26.90 32.13
C CYS A 636 -8.64 27.17 33.62
N LEU A 637 -9.15 28.31 34.08
CA LEU A 637 -9.38 28.61 35.47
C LEU A 637 -10.54 27.75 36.03
N ASP A 638 -10.70 27.75 37.35
CA ASP A 638 -11.86 27.12 37.98
C ASP A 638 -13.14 27.81 37.50
N LEU A 639 -14.01 27.06 36.79
CA LEU A 639 -15.28 27.55 36.24
C LEU A 639 -16.25 28.08 37.31
N ALA A 640 -16.06 27.69 38.59
CA ALA A 640 -16.84 28.22 39.71
C ALA A 640 -16.14 29.36 40.47
N GLY A 641 -14.93 29.75 40.05
CA GLY A 641 -14.05 30.72 40.68
C GLY A 641 -14.12 32.13 40.07
N PRO A 642 -13.16 33.01 40.42
CA PRO A 642 -13.00 34.33 39.80
C PRO A 642 -12.57 34.23 38.32
N THR A 643 -13.03 35.17 37.50
CA THR A 643 -12.67 35.26 36.08
C THR A 643 -11.24 35.77 35.87
N TYR A 644 -10.72 35.67 34.64
CA TYR A 644 -9.43 36.28 34.28
C TYR A 644 -9.37 37.77 34.66
N SER A 645 -10.46 38.51 34.40
CA SER A 645 -10.56 39.95 34.71
C SER A 645 -10.52 40.24 36.21
N ASP A 646 -11.14 39.38 37.02
CA ASP A 646 -11.10 39.49 38.49
C ASP A 646 -9.68 39.26 39.02
N TYR A 647 -9.00 38.22 38.52
CA TYR A 647 -7.63 37.92 38.87
C TYR A 647 -6.67 39.05 38.47
N LEU A 648 -6.82 39.58 37.25
CA LEU A 648 -6.05 40.70 36.76
C LEU A 648 -6.25 41.96 37.64
N SER A 649 -7.50 42.23 38.01
CA SER A 649 -7.85 43.35 38.90
C SER A 649 -7.27 43.18 40.32
N SER A 650 -7.14 41.93 40.78
CA SER A 650 -6.53 41.60 42.07
C SER A 650 -4.99 41.61 42.06
N GLY A 651 -4.37 41.71 40.88
CA GLY A 651 -2.92 41.66 40.71
C GLY A 651 -2.33 40.25 40.82
N GLU A 652 -3.12 39.20 40.56
CA GLU A 652 -2.64 37.82 40.47
C GLU A 652 -1.79 37.64 39.20
N THR A 653 -0.66 36.96 39.31
CA THR A 653 0.30 36.76 38.20
C THR A 653 0.84 35.33 38.13
N GLN A 654 0.46 34.46 39.06
CA GLN A 654 0.87 33.05 39.09
C GLN A 654 -0.15 32.17 38.38
N LEU A 655 -1.44 32.41 38.63
CA LEU A 655 -2.52 31.65 38.00
C LEU A 655 -2.79 32.13 36.57
N ILE A 656 -2.72 33.44 36.34
CA ILE A 656 -2.99 34.03 35.03
C ILE A 656 -1.73 34.56 34.35
N ASN A 657 -1.74 34.58 33.02
CA ASN A 657 -0.72 35.21 32.20
C ASN A 657 -1.02 36.71 32.05
N THR A 658 -0.23 37.58 32.68
CA THR A 658 -0.43 39.05 32.63
C THR A 658 0.58 39.77 31.73
N PHE A 659 1.25 39.05 30.83
CA PHE A 659 2.25 39.65 29.94
C PHE A 659 1.58 40.51 28.84
N SER A 660 2.33 41.46 28.28
CA SER A 660 1.78 42.51 27.39
C SER A 660 1.25 42.02 26.04
N ASP A 661 1.52 40.77 25.68
CA ASP A 661 1.09 40.12 24.45
C ASP A 661 -0.21 39.30 24.58
N VAL A 662 -0.78 39.25 25.78
CA VAL A 662 -2.10 38.63 26.06
C VAL A 662 -3.22 39.61 25.73
N ASP A 663 -4.21 39.18 24.94
CA ASP A 663 -5.44 39.94 24.74
C ASP A 663 -6.37 39.71 25.93
N LEU A 664 -6.97 40.77 26.45
CA LEU A 664 -7.86 40.69 27.61
C LEU A 664 -9.22 40.09 27.29
N ASN A 665 -9.59 40.06 26.00
CA ASN A 665 -10.86 39.47 25.55
C ASN A 665 -10.69 38.07 24.94
N ASP A 666 -9.45 37.60 24.83
CA ASP A 666 -9.05 36.30 24.28
C ASP A 666 -7.73 35.88 24.98
N PRO A 667 -7.73 35.64 26.31
CA PRO A 667 -6.50 35.37 27.06
C PRO A 667 -5.62 34.24 26.48
N ASN A 668 -6.21 33.11 26.10
CA ASN A 668 -5.53 31.93 25.56
C ASN A 668 -5.18 32.10 24.07
N GLY A 669 -5.88 32.97 23.36
CA GLY A 669 -5.53 33.36 22.00
C GLY A 669 -6.00 32.36 20.96
N ASP A 670 -7.12 31.68 21.21
CA ASP A 670 -7.68 30.60 20.41
C ASP A 670 -9.03 30.97 19.79
N ASN A 671 -9.52 32.21 19.94
CA ASN A 671 -10.61 32.70 19.11
C ASN A 671 -10.27 32.70 17.62
N PHE A 672 -11.23 32.27 16.80
CA PHE A 672 -11.16 32.32 15.35
C PHE A 672 -11.76 33.61 14.78
N GLU A 673 -10.98 34.29 13.92
CA GLU A 673 -11.50 35.39 13.11
C GLU A 673 -10.81 35.41 11.74
N TYR A 674 -11.59 35.19 10.68
CA TYR A 674 -11.17 35.41 9.31
C TYR A 674 -12.35 35.77 8.41
N SER A 675 -12.10 36.67 7.46
CA SER A 675 -13.06 37.00 6.40
C SER A 675 -12.43 36.69 5.05
N GLU A 676 -13.16 35.99 4.18
CA GLU A 676 -12.69 35.62 2.85
C GLU A 676 -12.17 36.85 2.08
N GLY A 677 -10.93 36.77 1.58
CA GLY A 677 -10.26 37.88 0.89
C GLY A 677 -9.49 38.85 1.81
N SER A 678 -9.57 38.69 3.13
CA SER A 678 -8.75 39.46 4.07
C SER A 678 -7.26 39.09 3.97
N ASN A 679 -6.40 40.08 4.25
CA ASN A 679 -4.96 39.87 4.44
C ASN A 679 -4.58 39.80 5.92
N ASP A 680 -5.57 39.83 6.82
CA ASP A 680 -5.38 39.64 8.24
C ASP A 680 -5.61 38.17 8.60
N TYR A 681 -4.54 37.52 9.06
CA TYR A 681 -4.50 36.10 9.39
C TYR A 681 -4.18 35.88 10.88
N ARG A 682 -4.32 36.92 11.71
CA ARG A 682 -3.89 36.88 13.12
C ARG A 682 -4.59 35.79 13.95
N PHE A 683 -5.85 35.49 13.62
CA PHE A 683 -6.74 34.57 14.34
C PHE A 683 -7.21 33.39 13.49
N ILE A 684 -6.55 33.11 12.34
CA ILE A 684 -7.00 32.07 11.40
C ILE A 684 -6.76 30.62 11.89
N ASN A 685 -6.00 30.46 12.97
CA ASN A 685 -5.70 29.15 13.58
C ASN A 685 -6.46 28.93 14.90
N GLY A 686 -7.39 29.83 15.25
CA GLY A 686 -8.23 29.69 16.44
C GLY A 686 -9.15 28.46 16.37
N THR A 687 -9.40 27.87 17.54
CA THR A 687 -10.30 26.74 17.74
C THR A 687 -11.68 27.20 18.21
N GLU A 688 -11.77 28.22 19.06
CA GLU A 688 -13.07 28.75 19.49
C GLU A 688 -13.73 29.62 18.39
N LYS A 689 -15.05 29.48 18.23
CA LYS A 689 -15.90 30.18 17.25
C LYS A 689 -15.52 29.90 15.79
N ASN A 690 -14.97 28.72 15.50
CA ASN A 690 -14.45 28.39 14.17
C ASN A 690 -15.42 27.55 13.30
N ALA A 691 -16.64 27.29 13.77
CA ALA A 691 -17.62 26.39 13.14
C ALA A 691 -17.94 26.62 11.64
N LEU A 692 -17.61 27.79 11.08
CA LEU A 692 -17.82 28.13 9.67
C LEU A 692 -16.55 28.12 8.81
N ASP A 693 -15.36 27.87 9.38
CA ASP A 693 -14.09 27.86 8.65
C ASP A 693 -13.96 26.65 7.71
N ALA A 694 -14.16 25.44 8.24
CA ALA A 694 -13.99 24.19 7.50
C ALA A 694 -15.28 23.34 7.44
N GLY A 695 -16.41 23.92 7.83
CA GLY A 695 -17.64 23.20 8.15
C GLY A 695 -17.75 22.95 9.66
N ARG A 696 -18.93 22.53 10.12
CA ARG A 696 -19.22 22.24 11.54
C ARG A 696 -18.60 20.91 11.97
N TYR A 697 -17.27 20.86 12.02
CA TYR A 697 -16.52 19.72 12.54
C TYR A 697 -15.84 20.13 13.85
N PRO A 698 -15.93 19.32 14.90
CA PRO A 698 -15.30 19.65 16.17
C PRO A 698 -13.79 19.57 16.06
N ASP A 699 -13.09 20.49 16.74
CA ASP A 699 -11.66 20.37 16.92
C ASP A 699 -11.36 19.28 17.95
N THR A 700 -10.31 18.51 17.67
CA THR A 700 -9.89 17.40 18.53
C THR A 700 -8.39 17.19 18.41
N GLU A 701 -7.77 16.73 19.50
CA GLU A 701 -6.40 16.22 19.48
C GLU A 701 -6.29 14.87 18.77
N ASP A 702 -7.39 14.12 18.63
CA ASP A 702 -7.42 12.84 17.91
C ASP A 702 -7.29 13.07 16.38
N LEU A 703 -6.05 13.08 15.89
CA LEU A 703 -5.73 13.43 14.50
C LEU A 703 -6.06 12.28 13.54
N ASP A 704 -6.08 11.04 14.03
CA ASP A 704 -6.38 9.84 13.25
C ASP A 704 -7.84 9.35 13.36
N ARG A 705 -8.67 10.05 14.15
CA ARG A 705 -10.10 9.83 14.33
C ARG A 705 -10.41 8.44 14.88
N THR A 706 -9.59 7.97 15.82
CA THR A 706 -9.83 6.70 16.51
C THR A 706 -10.76 6.82 17.71
N GLY A 707 -11.03 8.03 18.17
CA GLY A 707 -11.74 8.38 19.40
C GLY A 707 -10.84 8.39 20.64
N PHE A 708 -9.53 8.27 20.48
CA PHE A 708 -8.57 8.13 21.58
C PHE A 708 -7.29 8.91 21.30
N LEU A 709 -6.69 9.43 22.36
CA LEU A 709 -5.44 10.20 22.28
C LEU A 709 -4.22 9.29 22.10
N ASP A 710 -3.47 9.43 21.00
CA ASP A 710 -2.14 8.83 20.88
C ASP A 710 -1.08 9.68 21.61
N ARG A 711 -0.34 9.06 22.52
CA ARG A 711 0.70 9.73 23.34
C ARG A 711 2.12 9.31 22.95
N THR A 712 2.22 8.52 21.88
CA THR A 712 3.46 7.91 21.41
C THR A 712 4.42 8.96 20.85
N ASN A 713 5.66 8.97 21.33
CA ASN A 713 6.74 9.75 20.71
C ASN A 713 7.79 8.81 20.12
N ASN A 714 7.44 8.21 18.99
CA ASN A 714 8.29 7.32 18.23
C ASN A 714 8.50 7.86 16.79
N TYR A 715 9.38 8.85 16.64
CA TYR A 715 9.73 9.47 15.35
C TYR A 715 11.24 9.57 15.07
N PHE A 716 11.56 9.79 13.79
CA PHE A 716 12.84 10.27 13.28
C PHE A 716 12.84 11.79 13.29
N THR A 717 13.97 12.43 13.58
CA THR A 717 14.10 13.89 13.63
C THR A 717 15.35 14.39 12.93
N LYS A 718 15.23 15.49 12.20
CA LYS A 718 16.38 16.21 11.64
C LYS A 718 16.17 17.70 11.75
N SER A 719 17.22 18.41 12.19
CA SER A 719 17.23 19.86 12.29
C SER A 719 18.32 20.44 11.39
N PHE A 720 18.00 21.49 10.64
CA PHE A 720 18.96 22.21 9.81
C PHE A 720 18.70 23.71 9.85
N SER A 721 19.76 24.50 9.58
CA SER A 721 19.66 25.96 9.53
C SER A 721 19.06 26.42 8.21
N LEU A 722 18.26 27.49 8.22
CA LEU A 722 17.79 28.13 6.98
C LEU A 722 18.94 28.72 6.14
N MET A 723 20.14 28.84 6.72
CA MET A 723 21.38 29.23 6.04
C MET A 723 22.25 28.03 5.62
N ASP A 724 21.80 26.80 5.86
CA ASP A 724 22.56 25.60 5.54
C ASP A 724 22.76 25.45 4.03
N SER A 725 23.99 25.12 3.64
CA SER A 725 24.36 24.80 2.26
C SER A 725 24.52 23.29 2.01
N THR A 726 24.52 22.48 3.06
CA THR A 726 24.73 21.02 3.02
C THR A 726 23.59 20.32 2.31
N TYR A 727 22.34 20.67 2.68
CA TYR A 727 21.13 20.07 2.11
C TYR A 727 20.54 20.87 0.95
N LEU A 728 21.20 21.94 0.49
CA LEU A 728 20.70 22.79 -0.58
C LEU A 728 20.86 22.10 -1.95
N ALA A 729 19.76 21.57 -2.50
CA ALA A 729 19.77 20.88 -3.79
C ALA A 729 19.55 21.83 -4.99
N GLY A 730 18.96 23.00 -4.77
CA GLY A 730 18.76 23.96 -5.85
C GLY A 730 18.10 25.28 -5.43
N GLU A 731 18.18 26.26 -6.33
CA GLU A 731 17.51 27.55 -6.23
C GLU A 731 16.94 27.90 -7.61
N THR A 732 15.67 28.28 -7.68
CA THR A 732 15.06 28.63 -8.97
C THR A 732 15.50 30.01 -9.43
N ARG A 733 15.60 30.16 -10.76
CA ARG A 733 16.06 31.39 -11.40
C ARG A 733 15.13 31.82 -12.51
N LYS A 734 14.77 33.10 -12.52
CA LYS A 734 13.99 33.75 -13.57
C LYS A 734 14.90 34.73 -14.30
N ASN A 735 15.17 34.48 -15.58
CA ASN A 735 16.08 35.29 -16.40
C ASN A 735 17.49 35.47 -15.78
N GLY A 736 18.00 34.44 -15.11
CA GLY A 736 19.32 34.45 -14.45
C GLY A 736 19.36 35.00 -13.02
N ILE A 737 18.26 35.61 -12.55
CA ILE A 737 18.12 36.15 -11.19
C ILE A 737 17.45 35.11 -10.29
N ALA A 738 17.99 34.93 -9.07
CA ALA A 738 17.41 34.07 -8.04
C ALA A 738 16.00 34.56 -7.64
N THR A 739 15.05 33.63 -7.55
CA THR A 739 13.69 33.91 -7.07
C THR A 739 13.62 33.99 -5.53
N GLY A 740 14.63 33.43 -4.85
CA GLY A 740 14.67 33.22 -3.40
C GLY A 740 14.03 31.90 -2.95
N TRP A 741 13.41 31.14 -3.86
CA TRP A 741 12.90 29.79 -3.59
C TRP A 741 14.02 28.77 -3.69
N ARG A 742 14.22 28.03 -2.60
CA ARG A 742 15.30 27.06 -2.42
C ARG A 742 14.71 25.68 -2.12
N LEU A 743 15.23 24.67 -2.81
CA LEU A 743 14.94 23.27 -2.53
C LEU A 743 15.98 22.72 -1.56
N PHE A 744 15.52 22.32 -0.38
CA PHE A 744 16.32 21.52 0.54
C PHE A 744 15.96 20.05 0.36
N ARG A 745 16.98 19.20 0.18
CA ARG A 745 16.88 17.75 0.06
C ARG A 745 17.72 17.11 1.14
N ILE A 746 17.07 16.41 2.06
CA ILE A 746 17.71 15.83 3.24
C ILE A 746 17.61 14.31 3.12
N PRO A 747 18.74 13.58 3.08
CA PRO A 747 18.74 12.13 3.11
C PRO A 747 18.09 11.60 4.39
N LEU A 748 17.24 10.58 4.29
CA LEU A 748 16.59 9.98 5.46
C LEU A 748 17.60 9.31 6.40
N VAL A 749 18.73 8.83 5.87
CA VAL A 749 19.84 8.27 6.68
C VAL A 749 20.48 9.27 7.64
N ASP A 750 20.29 10.57 7.39
CA ASP A 750 20.82 11.63 8.25
C ASP A 750 19.91 11.96 9.43
N PHE A 751 18.71 11.39 9.51
CA PHE A 751 17.78 11.62 10.62
C PHE A 751 18.19 10.83 11.86
N ASP A 752 18.13 11.50 13.01
CA ASP A 752 18.30 10.89 14.32
C ASP A 752 16.99 10.29 14.82
N THR A 753 17.03 9.43 15.84
CA THR A 753 15.81 8.89 16.50
C THR A 753 15.42 9.75 17.70
N SER A 754 14.11 9.90 17.98
CA SER A 754 13.62 10.68 19.14
C SER A 754 14.11 10.13 20.48
N ILE A 755 14.33 8.80 20.56
CA ILE A 755 14.91 8.10 21.70
C ILE A 755 16.21 7.44 21.23
N PRO A 756 17.38 7.82 21.79
CA PRO A 756 18.66 7.23 21.42
C PRO A 756 18.73 5.73 21.78
N GLY A 757 19.18 4.91 20.83
CA GLY A 757 19.45 3.47 21.05
C GLY A 757 18.27 2.54 20.74
N GLU A 758 17.09 3.07 20.40
CA GLU A 758 16.00 2.28 19.84
C GLU A 758 16.17 2.15 18.33
N ASN A 759 16.11 0.91 17.82
CA ASN A 759 16.06 0.66 16.39
C ASN A 759 14.69 1.04 15.85
N ARG A 760 14.66 1.80 14.76
CA ARG A 760 13.43 2.28 14.13
C ARG A 760 13.48 2.03 12.64
N GLU A 761 12.32 1.74 12.08
CA GLU A 761 12.17 1.46 10.66
C GLU A 761 11.26 2.49 10.01
N TRP A 762 11.51 2.78 8.73
CA TRP A 762 10.72 3.73 7.95
C TRP A 762 9.37 3.17 7.49
N ASN A 763 8.91 2.03 8.02
CA ASN A 763 7.64 1.39 7.64
C ASN A 763 6.43 1.85 8.45
N ASN A 764 6.63 2.74 9.44
CA ASN A 764 5.58 3.16 10.37
C ASN A 764 5.58 4.69 10.61
N ILE A 765 5.35 5.46 9.55
CA ILE A 765 5.37 6.93 9.57
C ILE A 765 3.92 7.47 9.56
N HIS A 766 3.35 7.70 10.75
CA HIS A 766 1.97 8.17 10.89
C HIS A 766 1.81 9.69 10.77
N HIS A 767 2.80 10.44 11.23
CA HIS A 767 2.73 11.88 11.41
C HIS A 767 3.99 12.57 10.90
N MET A 768 3.81 13.82 10.50
CA MET A 768 4.90 14.75 10.28
C MET A 768 4.71 16.00 11.13
N ARG A 769 5.77 16.41 11.85
CA ARG A 769 5.82 17.69 12.56
C ARG A 769 6.91 18.58 11.98
N LEU A 770 6.55 19.83 11.68
CA LEU A 770 7.48 20.90 11.36
C LEU A 770 7.65 21.80 12.59
N ARG A 771 8.89 22.09 12.95
CA ARG A 771 9.20 22.91 14.12
C ARG A 771 10.21 24.00 13.77
N LEU A 772 10.00 25.19 14.33
CA LEU A 772 10.87 26.34 14.22
C LEU A 772 11.52 26.63 15.59
N SER A 773 12.81 26.95 15.58
CA SER A 773 13.58 27.36 16.75
C SER A 773 14.75 28.25 16.34
N ASN A 774 15.47 28.82 17.31
CA ASN A 774 16.65 29.65 17.08
C ASN A 774 16.34 30.88 16.21
N ILE A 775 15.18 31.51 16.44
CA ILE A 775 14.75 32.75 15.79
C ILE A 775 14.68 33.84 16.86
N ALA A 776 15.31 34.99 16.59
CA ALA A 776 15.49 36.07 17.55
C ALA A 776 14.17 36.65 18.08
N ASP A 777 13.33 37.20 17.21
CA ASP A 777 12.07 37.86 17.62
C ASP A 777 10.87 37.35 16.81
N SER A 778 10.90 37.54 15.49
CA SER A 778 9.83 37.11 14.59
C SER A 778 10.36 36.76 13.19
N ALA A 779 9.61 35.96 12.45
CA ALA A 779 9.96 35.56 11.11
C ALA A 779 8.79 35.09 10.26
N PHE A 780 8.89 35.33 8.95
CA PHE A 780 8.05 34.72 7.93
C PHE A 780 8.86 33.70 7.12
N ILE A 781 8.37 32.46 7.08
CA ILE A 781 8.93 31.38 6.27
C ILE A 781 7.83 30.89 5.34
N TYR A 782 8.13 30.83 4.04
CA TYR A 782 7.19 30.44 3.01
C TYR A 782 7.54 29.03 2.54
N VAL A 783 6.57 28.13 2.55
CA VAL A 783 6.69 26.74 2.14
C VAL A 783 5.85 26.54 0.89
N ALA A 784 6.45 26.12 -0.22
CA ALA A 784 5.71 25.88 -1.46
C ALA A 784 5.32 24.41 -1.65
N LYS A 785 6.14 23.50 -1.14
CA LYS A 785 5.97 22.06 -1.37
C LYS A 785 6.76 21.25 -0.35
N LEU A 786 6.21 20.11 0.06
CA LEU A 786 6.77 19.15 1.00
C LEU A 786 6.60 17.74 0.40
N GLU A 787 7.69 16.99 0.25
CA GLU A 787 7.64 15.64 -0.33
C GLU A 787 8.60 14.69 0.39
N LEU A 788 8.18 13.44 0.55
CA LEU A 788 9.07 12.31 0.77
C LEU A 788 9.32 11.65 -0.57
N VAL A 789 10.58 11.53 -0.95
CA VAL A 789 11.02 11.12 -2.28
C VAL A 789 11.84 9.84 -2.21
N GLY A 790 11.34 8.82 -2.91
CA GLY A 790 12.04 7.58 -3.20
C GLY A 790 12.37 7.43 -4.68
N ASN A 791 12.89 6.25 -5.03
CA ASN A 791 13.19 5.89 -6.41
C ASN A 791 12.66 4.50 -6.74
N GLU A 792 12.09 4.31 -7.92
CA GLU A 792 11.72 3.00 -8.45
C GLU A 792 12.96 2.13 -8.74
N TRP A 793 14.09 2.77 -9.05
CA TRP A 793 15.35 2.08 -9.26
C TRP A 793 15.99 1.66 -7.95
N GLN A 794 16.23 0.35 -7.82
CA GLN A 794 16.83 -0.22 -6.63
C GLN A 794 18.36 -0.18 -6.66
N GLU A 795 18.93 0.29 -5.56
CA GLU A 795 20.35 0.22 -5.31
C GLU A 795 20.71 -1.21 -4.90
N LEU A 796 21.62 -1.84 -5.64
CA LEU A 796 22.10 -3.19 -5.30
C LEU A 796 23.06 -3.17 -4.12
N GLY A 797 23.55 -1.99 -3.71
CA GLY A 797 24.59 -1.79 -2.71
C GLY A 797 25.92 -1.43 -3.35
N ILE A 798 26.99 -1.48 -2.56
CA ILE A 798 28.35 -1.14 -2.99
C ILE A 798 29.17 -2.43 -3.06
N ALA A 799 29.91 -2.62 -4.14
CA ALA A 799 30.83 -3.73 -4.31
C ALA A 799 32.25 -3.20 -4.56
N SER A 800 33.25 -3.94 -4.08
CA SER A 800 34.63 -3.74 -4.53
C SER A 800 34.76 -4.22 -5.97
N ASP A 801 35.59 -3.55 -6.79
CA ASP A 801 35.87 -3.92 -8.19
C ASP A 801 36.29 -5.38 -8.38
N SER A 802 36.77 -6.03 -7.32
CA SER A 802 37.20 -7.43 -7.33
C SER A 802 36.07 -8.45 -7.12
N THR A 803 34.84 -8.01 -6.85
CA THR A 803 33.71 -8.90 -6.51
C THR A 803 32.40 -8.44 -7.14
N ALA A 804 31.58 -9.39 -7.61
CA ALA A 804 30.20 -9.13 -8.04
C ALA A 804 29.18 -9.21 -6.89
N LYS A 805 29.65 -9.21 -5.64
CA LYS A 805 28.79 -9.23 -4.44
C LYS A 805 28.65 -7.81 -3.92
N PHE A 806 27.44 -7.27 -4.04
CA PHE A 806 27.09 -5.96 -3.52
C PHE A 806 26.69 -6.07 -2.05
N ASN A 807 27.20 -5.15 -1.22
CA ASN A 807 26.78 -5.00 0.17
C ASN A 807 25.89 -3.76 0.30
N LYS A 808 24.69 -3.93 0.87
CA LYS A 808 23.76 -2.82 1.16
C LYS A 808 24.00 -2.18 2.53
N GLU A 809 24.74 -2.84 3.40
CA GLU A 809 25.02 -2.33 4.75
C GLU A 809 25.82 -1.02 4.65
N ASN A 810 25.26 0.06 5.19
CA ASN A 810 25.77 1.44 5.08
C ASN A 810 25.90 1.98 3.64
N ALA A 811 25.34 1.29 2.64
CA ALA A 811 25.42 1.74 1.25
C ALA A 811 24.71 3.06 1.04
N ASP A 812 23.53 3.23 1.64
CA ASP A 812 22.70 4.44 1.53
C ASP A 812 23.40 5.72 2.05
N SER A 813 24.40 5.59 2.92
CA SER A 813 25.21 6.72 3.43
C SER A 813 26.37 7.11 2.51
N ILE A 814 26.67 6.29 1.51
CA ILE A 814 27.81 6.45 0.59
C ILE A 814 27.33 6.57 -0.85
N PHE A 815 26.18 6.00 -1.18
CA PHE A 815 25.62 5.98 -2.52
C PHE A 815 24.12 6.22 -2.43
N SER A 816 23.59 7.09 -3.28
CA SER A 816 22.14 7.24 -3.43
C SER A 816 21.77 7.60 -4.87
N ILE A 817 20.58 7.18 -5.31
CA ILE A 817 20.05 7.54 -6.62
C ILE A 817 18.99 8.62 -6.48
N ALA A 818 19.31 9.83 -6.90
CA ALA A 818 18.36 10.92 -7.02
C ALA A 818 17.86 11.07 -8.46
N VAL A 819 16.89 11.96 -8.65
CA VAL A 819 16.43 12.40 -9.97
C VAL A 819 16.77 13.87 -10.19
N ILE A 820 17.02 14.21 -11.46
CA ILE A 820 17.16 15.59 -11.94
C ILE A 820 16.17 15.79 -13.09
N ASN A 821 15.49 16.93 -13.13
CA ASN A 821 14.47 17.19 -14.15
C ASN A 821 14.42 18.65 -14.60
N THR A 822 13.69 18.90 -15.68
CA THR A 822 13.58 20.23 -16.31
C THR A 822 12.87 21.29 -15.46
N ASP A 823 12.05 20.86 -14.51
CA ASP A 823 11.11 21.73 -13.78
C ASP A 823 11.74 22.21 -12.47
N ASP A 824 12.32 21.28 -11.71
CA ASP A 824 12.94 21.51 -10.40
C ASP A 824 14.38 22.04 -10.53
N ASN A 825 15.11 21.65 -11.59
CA ASN A 825 16.54 21.93 -11.72
C ASN A 825 16.85 22.87 -12.89
N ALA A 826 17.06 24.15 -12.58
CA ALA A 826 17.29 25.20 -13.59
C ALA A 826 18.51 24.95 -14.51
N ASN A 827 19.49 24.16 -14.07
CA ASN A 827 20.71 23.86 -14.81
C ASN A 827 20.61 22.62 -15.69
N TYR A 828 19.58 21.80 -15.53
CA TYR A 828 19.42 20.58 -16.30
C TYR A 828 18.98 20.87 -17.73
N ARG A 829 19.55 20.15 -18.70
CA ARG A 829 19.20 20.26 -20.11
C ARG A 829 18.98 18.85 -20.65
N PRO A 830 17.82 18.56 -21.26
CA PRO A 830 17.55 17.25 -21.84
C PRO A 830 18.56 16.94 -22.95
N PRO A 831 18.83 15.65 -23.24
CA PRO A 831 19.57 15.23 -24.43
C PRO A 831 18.93 15.77 -25.71
N GLU A 832 19.73 15.96 -26.75
CA GLU A 832 19.22 16.45 -28.04
C GLU A 832 18.19 15.46 -28.62
N GLY A 833 17.01 15.97 -29.00
CA GLY A 833 15.92 15.15 -29.51
C GLY A 833 15.04 14.48 -28.46
N VAL A 834 15.35 14.63 -27.17
CA VAL A 834 14.55 14.11 -26.05
C VAL A 834 13.84 15.26 -25.37
N LYS A 835 12.52 15.10 -25.12
CA LYS A 835 11.67 16.07 -24.44
C LYS A 835 10.55 15.32 -23.73
N GLY A 836 10.01 15.91 -22.67
CA GLY A 836 8.80 15.40 -22.03
C GLY A 836 7.60 15.41 -22.97
N GLU A 837 6.64 14.53 -22.68
CA GLU A 837 5.40 14.38 -23.45
C GLU A 837 4.66 15.71 -23.57
N TYR A 838 4.10 15.98 -24.75
CA TYR A 838 3.26 17.15 -24.96
C TYR A 838 1.79 16.74 -24.93
N ASP A 839 1.11 17.10 -23.85
CA ASP A 839 -0.32 16.96 -23.74
C ASP A 839 -1.00 18.04 -24.60
N ARG A 840 -1.61 17.61 -25.71
CA ARG A 840 -2.29 18.50 -26.65
C ARG A 840 -3.62 19.04 -26.11
N ILE A 841 -4.25 18.34 -25.16
CA ILE A 841 -5.52 18.74 -24.56
C ILE A 841 -5.26 19.87 -23.56
N ASN A 842 -4.32 19.64 -22.65
CA ASN A 842 -3.98 20.59 -21.60
C ASN A 842 -2.96 21.65 -22.05
N GLN A 843 -2.37 21.48 -23.25
CA GLN A 843 -1.35 22.36 -23.84
C GLN A 843 -0.08 22.52 -23.00
N ILE A 844 0.18 21.54 -22.13
CA ILE A 844 1.37 21.51 -21.27
C ILE A 844 2.36 20.48 -21.79
N ARG A 845 3.62 20.70 -21.44
CA ARG A 845 4.67 19.70 -21.62
C ARG A 845 5.01 19.13 -20.25
N SER A 846 4.96 17.81 -20.14
CA SER A 846 5.47 17.08 -18.97
C SER A 846 6.97 17.35 -18.79
N LYS A 847 7.46 17.20 -17.57
CA LYS A 847 8.90 17.23 -17.30
C LYS A 847 9.63 16.18 -18.13
N GLU A 848 10.92 16.41 -18.31
CA GLU A 848 11.86 15.36 -18.70
C GLU A 848 12.84 15.14 -17.56
N GLN A 849 13.14 13.87 -17.27
CA GLN A 849 13.85 13.46 -16.07
C GLN A 849 14.97 12.46 -16.38
N SER A 850 16.02 12.49 -15.56
CA SER A 850 17.12 11.54 -15.57
C SER A 850 17.50 11.15 -14.14
N LEU A 851 18.15 9.99 -14.00
CA LEU A 851 18.80 9.58 -12.76
C LEU A 851 20.11 10.34 -12.54
N VAL A 852 20.41 10.61 -11.28
CA VAL A 852 21.69 11.15 -10.81
C VAL A 852 22.20 10.25 -9.69
N PRO A 853 23.18 9.38 -9.97
CA PRO A 853 23.90 8.67 -8.92
C PRO A 853 24.76 9.66 -8.14
N GLN A 854 24.59 9.68 -6.82
CA GLN A 854 25.37 10.51 -5.88
C GLN A 854 26.29 9.57 -5.09
N ILE A 855 27.56 9.93 -4.99
CA ILE A 855 28.61 9.22 -4.25
C ILE A 855 29.26 10.19 -3.26
#